data_AF-A0A2R5GPE1-F1
#
_entry.id   AF-A0A2R5GPE1-F1
#
_cell.length_a   1.000
_cell.length_b   1.000
_cell.length_c   1.000
_cell.angle_alpha   90.00
_cell.angle_beta   90.00
_cell.angle_gamma   90.00
#
_symmetry.space_group_name_H-M   'P 1'
#
loop_
_entity.id
_entity.type
_entity.pdbx_description
1 polymer ?
#
loop_
_entity_poly.entity_id
_entity_poly.type
_entity_poly.pdbx_seq_one_letter_code
_entity_poly.pdbx_strand_id
1 'polypeptide(L)'
;MEARVQELLGKSNARIVESLQDQLHDAEGRIDEAARSKEEMAVSMHALQQNALRLRTDLTEAQHNVARLEKQGMETASREESTQKNLREALSRTKELESNLLEAKSKADAKHEENILLQQVCADLKKALKTQELADSATQQHIRFLESQMKQEKLACKEATARLQNSKNETRKLQERLEAQEHETKLAQTHIEKVAQELKILSASKAVIQAQWQASLLAMSKRDEILQEAEKKRDEAEARLESELKSVGSTTQTVTALRAQVKTLEEELALAEKQIASQADHISSQSKQITSTTSSLARERTKGRKMVAVLNESQKAAISGEAHAQRQDQEHQSLLAQVSALKNKLEATERELGIAQEQCRVISAEAAARGAKDASANERNESELKNRLSRQTAEMQELRGEVARREALAASAEAREREATLRADKLTKEHQHLLAANLRLQHKLNKVVEEQQRKGGQNTPVQEILAAPRKSREESAEALRIKSYEDRLSKAQSVIERQSEEIAVLRAEWSRAEGEMVKARQIHAKLKVPAERRDAELALVRHFNSTAQAEADAQRAAVECQAVQLDIARAEQRKTNAAKAKLADKNTHLSLALVNNSFWYEAANANLETQVDELKVSLVDSRKAKQLAAKLQLDTESKLALAQHRCRLLDARLEDGRTKLQDAKDHIQRLESKNTKIARENGKLKQAVQKLEQAQLLAERALVNAEDVELVDDDDDDDDDDDDAADEP
;
A
#
# COMPACT_ATOMS: atom_id res chain seq x y z
N MET A 1 -138.20 94.09 -148.89
CA MET A 1 -136.83 93.79 -148.42
C MET A 1 -136.75 93.46 -146.92
N GLU A 2 -137.72 93.82 -146.08
CA GLU A 2 -137.66 93.55 -144.62
C GLU A 2 -137.82 92.07 -144.22
N ALA A 3 -138.59 91.26 -144.96
CA ALA A 3 -138.82 89.86 -144.61
C ALA A 3 -137.57 88.94 -144.67
N ARG A 4 -136.51 89.35 -145.39
CA ARG A 4 -135.31 88.52 -145.58
C ARG A 4 -134.25 88.72 -144.49
N VAL A 5 -134.35 89.79 -143.70
CA VAL A 5 -133.44 90.07 -142.57
C VAL A 5 -133.88 89.33 -141.30
N GLN A 6 -135.19 89.14 -141.09
CA GLN A 6 -135.69 88.40 -139.91
C GLN A 6 -135.37 86.90 -139.93
N GLU A 7 -135.29 86.26 -141.10
CA GLU A 7 -134.96 84.82 -141.17
C GLU A 7 -133.48 84.52 -140.83
N LEU A 8 -132.57 85.44 -141.14
CA LEU A 8 -131.14 85.27 -140.86
C LEU A 8 -130.80 85.44 -139.37
N LEU A 9 -131.56 86.27 -138.64
CA LEU A 9 -131.38 86.44 -137.19
C LEU A 9 -131.86 85.23 -136.38
N GLY A 10 -132.93 84.55 -136.80
CA GLY A 10 -133.44 83.35 -136.12
C GLY A 10 -132.46 82.17 -136.15
N LYS A 11 -131.77 81.96 -137.29
CA LYS A 11 -130.80 80.86 -137.45
C LYS A 11 -129.48 81.10 -136.74
N SER A 12 -129.11 82.37 -136.49
CA SER A 12 -127.91 82.73 -135.73
C SER A 12 -128.08 82.47 -134.23
N ASN A 13 -129.24 82.81 -133.65
CA ASN A 13 -129.46 82.67 -132.21
C ASN A 13 -129.57 81.20 -131.76
N ALA A 14 -130.14 80.31 -132.57
CA ALA A 14 -130.22 78.88 -132.24
C ALA A 14 -128.83 78.23 -132.11
N ARG A 15 -127.89 78.57 -133.01
CA ARG A 15 -126.51 78.04 -132.96
C ARG A 15 -125.72 78.54 -131.74
N ILE A 16 -125.99 79.75 -131.27
CA ILE A 16 -125.31 80.31 -130.09
C ILE A 16 -125.76 79.59 -128.82
N VAL A 17 -127.05 79.27 -128.69
CA VAL A 17 -127.58 78.55 -127.52
C VAL A 17 -127.04 77.12 -127.47
N GLU A 18 -127.01 76.42 -128.61
CA GLU A 18 -126.49 75.05 -128.70
C GLU A 18 -124.98 75.02 -128.33
N SER A 19 -124.19 75.96 -128.84
CA SER A 19 -122.78 76.11 -128.46
C SER A 19 -122.56 76.45 -126.98
N LEU A 20 -123.46 77.18 -126.35
CA LEU A 20 -123.36 77.50 -124.92
C LEU A 20 -123.76 76.32 -124.03
N GLN A 21 -124.71 75.48 -124.48
CA GLN A 21 -125.08 74.25 -123.78
C GLN A 21 -123.94 73.22 -123.84
N ASP A 22 -123.30 73.06 -125.00
CA ASP A 22 -122.12 72.19 -125.12
C ASP A 22 -120.97 72.66 -124.23
N GLN A 23 -120.73 73.99 -124.17
CA GLN A 23 -119.70 74.56 -123.28
C GLN A 23 -120.03 74.38 -121.79
N LEU A 24 -121.32 74.44 -121.41
CA LEU A 24 -121.73 74.20 -120.04
C LEU A 24 -121.51 72.73 -119.65
N HIS A 25 -121.87 71.80 -120.53
CA HIS A 25 -121.72 70.38 -120.28
C HIS A 25 -120.24 69.96 -120.19
N ASP A 26 -119.38 70.52 -121.06
CA ASP A 26 -117.92 70.35 -120.98
C ASP A 26 -117.30 70.97 -119.71
N ALA A 27 -117.90 72.03 -119.16
CA ALA A 27 -117.45 72.63 -117.91
C ALA A 27 -117.88 71.80 -116.70
N GLU A 28 -119.10 71.25 -116.71
CA GLU A 28 -119.60 70.33 -115.68
C GLU A 28 -118.76 69.04 -115.63
N GLY A 29 -118.46 68.43 -116.79
CA GLY A 29 -117.58 67.26 -116.87
C GLY A 29 -116.17 67.51 -116.31
N ARG A 30 -115.61 68.70 -116.56
CA ARG A 30 -114.31 69.10 -115.99
C ARG A 30 -114.36 69.36 -114.49
N ILE A 31 -115.48 69.84 -113.97
CA ILE A 31 -115.68 70.02 -112.52
C ILE A 31 -115.79 68.66 -111.83
N ASP A 32 -116.51 67.71 -112.41
CA ASP A 32 -116.63 66.35 -111.87
C ASP A 32 -115.30 65.60 -111.88
N GLU A 33 -114.48 65.73 -112.93
CA GLU A 33 -113.12 65.20 -112.96
C GLU A 33 -112.21 65.85 -111.91
N ALA A 34 -112.30 67.18 -111.74
CA ALA A 34 -111.55 67.87 -110.69
C ALA A 34 -111.99 67.46 -109.28
N ALA A 35 -113.29 67.21 -109.07
CA ALA A 35 -113.82 66.71 -107.80
C ALA A 35 -113.33 65.28 -107.50
N ARG A 36 -113.39 64.37 -108.48
CA ARG A 36 -112.84 63.01 -108.34
C ARG A 36 -111.35 63.03 -108.07
N SER A 37 -110.59 63.85 -108.80
CA SER A 37 -109.14 64.01 -108.58
C SER A 37 -108.80 64.53 -107.18
N LYS A 38 -109.61 65.46 -106.64
CA LYS A 38 -109.46 65.96 -105.27
C LYS A 38 -109.76 64.87 -104.23
N GLU A 39 -110.76 64.04 -104.48
CA GLU A 39 -111.14 62.94 -103.59
C GLU A 39 -110.07 61.83 -103.58
N GLU A 40 -109.55 61.44 -104.74
CA GLU A 40 -108.40 60.54 -104.87
C GLU A 40 -107.15 61.08 -104.16
N MET A 41 -106.88 62.39 -104.31
CA MET A 41 -105.78 63.05 -103.61
C MET A 41 -105.98 63.06 -102.09
N ALA A 42 -107.20 63.27 -101.61
CA ALA A 42 -107.51 63.23 -100.17
C ALA A 42 -107.31 61.82 -99.58
N VAL A 43 -107.72 60.77 -100.29
CA VAL A 43 -107.49 59.37 -99.89
C VAL A 43 -105.99 59.04 -99.85
N SER A 44 -105.23 59.46 -100.87
CA SER A 44 -103.77 59.29 -100.90
C SER A 44 -103.06 60.05 -99.78
N MET A 45 -103.47 61.30 -99.52
CA MET A 45 -102.95 62.11 -98.41
C MET A 45 -103.26 61.49 -97.04
N HIS A 46 -104.45 60.92 -96.85
CA HIS A 46 -104.80 60.22 -95.62
C HIS A 46 -103.95 58.94 -95.44
N ALA A 47 -103.70 58.19 -96.51
CA ALA A 47 -102.79 57.03 -96.47
C ALA A 47 -101.35 57.42 -96.11
N LEU A 48 -100.85 58.53 -96.67
CA LEU A 48 -99.53 59.08 -96.31
C LEU A 48 -99.48 59.56 -94.86
N GLN A 49 -100.53 60.18 -94.35
CA GLN A 49 -100.61 60.58 -92.93
C GLN A 49 -100.62 59.36 -92.00
N GLN A 50 -101.33 58.29 -92.34
CA GLN A 50 -101.28 57.05 -91.56
C GLN A 50 -99.90 56.39 -91.60
N ASN A 51 -99.23 56.38 -92.74
CA ASN A 51 -97.86 55.88 -92.86
C ASN A 51 -96.87 56.73 -92.05
N ALA A 52 -97.02 58.05 -92.06
CA ALA A 52 -96.20 58.96 -91.26
C ALA A 52 -96.40 58.71 -89.75
N LEU A 53 -97.64 58.45 -89.31
CA LEU A 53 -97.92 58.08 -87.92
C LEU A 53 -97.32 56.74 -87.55
N ARG A 54 -97.44 55.70 -88.41
CA ARG A 54 -96.80 54.39 -88.17
C ARG A 54 -95.29 54.50 -88.06
N LEU A 55 -94.63 55.17 -89.00
CA LEU A 55 -93.18 55.39 -88.96
C LEU A 55 -92.75 56.16 -87.71
N ARG A 56 -93.57 57.10 -87.23
CA ARG A 56 -93.30 57.82 -85.99
C ARG A 56 -93.39 56.90 -84.77
N THR A 57 -94.40 56.03 -84.70
CA THR A 57 -94.51 55.01 -83.65
C THR A 57 -93.31 54.08 -83.68
N ASP A 58 -92.96 53.53 -84.86
CA ASP A 58 -91.81 52.64 -85.03
C ASP A 58 -90.49 53.32 -84.62
N LEU A 59 -90.33 54.61 -84.96
CA LEU A 59 -89.16 55.40 -84.54
C LEU A 59 -89.10 55.56 -83.02
N THR A 60 -90.23 55.86 -82.36
CA THR A 60 -90.26 55.98 -80.90
C THR A 60 -89.98 54.64 -80.21
N GLU A 61 -90.47 53.52 -80.76
CA GLU A 61 -90.16 52.19 -80.25
C GLU A 61 -88.68 51.84 -80.44
N ALA A 62 -88.10 52.17 -81.59
CA ALA A 62 -86.68 52.00 -81.86
C ALA A 62 -85.82 52.82 -80.89
N GLN A 63 -86.18 54.08 -80.64
CA GLN A 63 -85.49 54.94 -79.67
C GLN A 63 -85.58 54.38 -78.24
N HIS A 64 -86.76 53.88 -77.84
CA HIS A 64 -86.93 53.24 -76.54
C HIS A 64 -86.09 51.94 -76.42
N ASN A 65 -86.01 51.15 -77.50
CA ASN A 65 -85.17 49.95 -77.54
C ASN A 65 -83.68 50.29 -77.46
N VAL A 66 -83.21 51.34 -78.14
CA VAL A 66 -81.84 51.83 -78.03
C VAL A 66 -81.53 52.26 -76.59
N ALA A 67 -82.37 53.09 -75.99
CA ALA A 67 -82.18 53.52 -74.60
C ALA A 67 -82.17 52.34 -73.60
N ARG A 68 -83.00 51.31 -73.84
CA ARG A 68 -83.00 50.09 -73.04
C ARG A 68 -81.70 49.30 -73.20
N LEU A 69 -81.19 49.16 -74.43
CA LEU A 69 -79.94 48.45 -74.71
C LEU A 69 -78.72 49.19 -74.16
N GLU A 70 -78.71 50.53 -74.25
CA GLU A 70 -77.66 51.35 -73.63
C GLU A 70 -77.65 51.19 -72.11
N LYS A 71 -78.83 51.22 -71.48
CA LYS A 71 -78.95 50.96 -70.04
C LYS A 71 -78.45 49.57 -69.67
N GLN A 72 -78.84 48.53 -70.42
CA GLN A 72 -78.33 47.17 -70.21
C GLN A 72 -76.82 47.08 -70.40
N GLY A 73 -76.28 47.74 -71.43
CA GLY A 73 -74.84 47.80 -71.70
C GLY A 73 -74.05 48.49 -70.59
N MET A 74 -74.58 49.58 -70.03
CA MET A 74 -73.98 50.26 -68.88
C MET A 74 -74.04 49.39 -67.61
N GLU A 75 -75.16 48.72 -67.35
CA GLU A 75 -75.29 47.79 -66.22
C GLU A 75 -74.32 46.60 -66.33
N THR A 76 -74.13 46.04 -67.53
CA THR A 76 -73.14 44.98 -67.76
C THR A 76 -71.71 45.48 -67.60
N ALA A 77 -71.39 46.67 -68.13
CA ALA A 77 -70.06 47.27 -67.98
C ALA A 77 -69.73 47.56 -66.50
N SER A 78 -70.70 48.07 -65.73
CA SER A 78 -70.54 48.29 -64.29
C SER A 78 -70.34 46.97 -63.51
N ARG A 79 -71.05 45.90 -63.89
CA ARG A 79 -70.86 44.56 -63.31
C ARG A 79 -69.49 44.00 -63.66
N GLU A 80 -69.04 44.13 -64.90
CA GLU A 80 -67.70 43.68 -65.34
C GLU A 80 -66.59 44.44 -64.62
N GLU A 81 -66.73 45.76 -64.43
CA GLU A 81 -65.77 46.54 -63.67
C GLU A 81 -65.71 46.09 -62.20
N SER A 82 -66.88 45.83 -61.58
CA SER A 82 -66.95 45.30 -60.22
C SER A 82 -66.33 43.90 -60.11
N THR A 83 -66.56 43.00 -61.06
CA THR A 83 -65.96 41.66 -61.04
C THR A 83 -64.46 41.70 -61.30
N GLN A 84 -63.98 42.58 -62.20
CA GLN A 84 -62.55 42.81 -62.39
C GLN A 84 -61.88 43.36 -61.13
N LYS A 85 -62.52 44.30 -60.44
CA LYS A 85 -62.03 44.81 -59.15
C LYS A 85 -61.94 43.70 -58.12
N ASN A 86 -63.00 42.91 -57.95
CA ASN A 86 -63.02 41.77 -57.02
C ASN A 86 -61.95 40.72 -57.38
N LEU A 87 -61.72 40.48 -58.67
CA LEU A 87 -60.67 39.57 -59.13
C LEU A 87 -59.27 40.09 -58.79
N ARG A 88 -59.00 41.39 -58.97
CA ARG A 88 -57.72 42.00 -58.58
C ARG A 88 -57.50 41.92 -57.07
N GLU A 89 -58.53 42.21 -56.28
CA GLU A 89 -58.47 42.08 -54.81
C GLU A 89 -58.24 40.62 -54.38
N ALA A 90 -58.94 39.67 -55.00
CA ALA A 90 -58.74 38.25 -54.74
C ALA A 90 -57.31 37.81 -55.08
N LEU A 91 -56.78 38.20 -56.26
CA LEU A 91 -55.40 37.89 -56.65
C LEU A 91 -54.36 38.51 -55.69
N SER A 92 -54.59 39.74 -55.21
CA SER A 92 -53.73 40.36 -54.20
C SER A 92 -53.73 39.55 -52.89
N ARG A 93 -54.91 39.17 -52.41
CA ARG A 93 -55.05 38.34 -51.20
C ARG A 93 -54.41 36.97 -51.37
N THR A 94 -54.54 36.33 -52.53
CA THR A 94 -53.89 35.04 -52.80
C THR A 94 -52.37 35.17 -52.72
N LYS A 95 -51.78 36.22 -53.30
CA LYS A 95 -50.34 36.49 -53.21
C LYS A 95 -49.88 36.75 -51.78
N GLU A 96 -50.66 37.50 -51.00
CA GLU A 96 -50.38 37.73 -49.57
C GLU A 96 -50.44 36.41 -48.77
N LEU A 97 -51.45 35.56 -49.03
CA LEU A 97 -51.57 34.25 -48.40
C LEU A 97 -50.43 33.31 -48.79
N GLU A 98 -50.02 33.29 -50.06
CA GLU A 98 -48.86 32.53 -50.52
C GLU A 98 -47.57 32.98 -49.83
N SER A 99 -47.35 34.29 -49.70
CA SER A 99 -46.22 34.86 -48.96
C SER A 99 -46.26 34.46 -47.48
N ASN A 100 -47.41 34.59 -46.83
CA ASN A 100 -47.59 34.21 -45.43
C ASN A 100 -47.38 32.70 -45.20
N LEU A 101 -47.82 31.86 -46.15
CA LEU A 101 -47.60 30.42 -46.10
C LEU A 101 -46.12 30.08 -46.25
N LEU A 102 -45.40 30.76 -47.14
CA LEU A 102 -43.96 30.59 -47.31
C LEU A 102 -43.18 31.00 -46.05
N GLU A 103 -43.57 32.11 -45.43
CA GLU A 103 -42.98 32.57 -44.17
C GLU A 103 -43.28 31.59 -43.01
N ALA A 104 -44.53 31.10 -42.91
CA ALA A 104 -44.92 30.11 -41.91
C ALA A 104 -44.15 28.79 -42.09
N LYS A 105 -43.95 28.35 -43.34
CA LYS A 105 -43.16 27.16 -43.66
C LYS A 105 -41.69 27.34 -43.27
N SER A 106 -41.08 28.48 -43.63
CA SER A 106 -39.71 28.79 -43.22
C SER A 106 -39.54 28.82 -41.69
N LYS A 107 -40.52 29.38 -40.95
CA LYS A 107 -40.53 29.36 -39.48
C LYS A 107 -40.68 27.94 -38.91
N ALA A 108 -41.47 27.08 -39.56
CA ALA A 108 -41.63 25.69 -39.16
C ALA A 108 -40.33 24.89 -39.38
N ASP A 109 -39.69 25.07 -40.53
CA ASP A 109 -38.41 24.44 -40.86
C ASP A 109 -37.31 24.87 -39.87
N ALA A 110 -37.21 26.17 -39.58
CA ALA A 110 -36.25 26.70 -38.59
C ALA A 110 -36.48 26.13 -37.17
N LYS A 111 -37.74 25.98 -36.74
CA LYS A 111 -38.08 25.33 -35.46
C LYS A 111 -37.77 23.84 -35.46
N HIS A 112 -37.93 23.18 -36.60
CA HIS A 112 -37.58 21.77 -36.74
C HIS A 112 -36.07 21.55 -36.61
N GLU A 113 -35.27 22.39 -37.27
CA GLU A 113 -33.81 22.39 -37.12
C GLU A 113 -33.37 22.67 -35.67
N GLU A 114 -33.98 23.67 -35.02
CA GLU A 114 -33.75 23.94 -33.60
C GLU A 114 -34.08 22.73 -32.71
N ASN A 115 -35.17 22.03 -33.01
CA ASN A 115 -35.56 20.82 -32.28
C ASN A 115 -34.54 19.69 -32.47
N ILE A 116 -34.06 19.46 -33.69
CA ILE A 116 -33.02 18.47 -33.98
C ILE A 116 -31.74 18.80 -33.19
N LEU A 117 -31.32 20.06 -33.19
CA LEU A 117 -30.16 20.52 -32.42
C LEU A 117 -30.36 20.30 -30.91
N LEU A 118 -31.54 20.61 -30.38
CA LEU A 118 -31.87 20.35 -28.96
C LEU A 118 -31.86 18.86 -28.62
N GLN A 119 -32.37 18.00 -29.51
CA GLN A 119 -32.31 16.55 -29.32
C GLN A 119 -30.88 16.04 -29.29
N GLN A 120 -30.01 16.56 -30.17
CA GLN A 120 -28.59 16.21 -30.19
C GLN A 120 -27.87 16.66 -28.92
N VAL A 121 -28.10 17.91 -28.47
CA VAL A 121 -27.56 18.41 -27.19
C VAL A 121 -28.04 17.57 -26.01
N CYS A 122 -29.32 17.19 -25.96
CA CYS A 122 -29.85 16.31 -24.93
C CYS A 122 -29.20 14.91 -24.96
N ALA A 123 -28.92 14.36 -26.14
CA ALA A 123 -28.24 13.08 -26.27
C ALA A 123 -26.79 13.14 -25.78
N ASP A 124 -26.07 14.21 -26.12
CA ASP A 124 -24.69 14.42 -25.68
C ASP A 124 -24.61 14.68 -24.17
N LEU A 125 -25.55 15.45 -23.60
CA LEU A 125 -25.67 15.64 -22.15
C LEU A 125 -25.98 14.32 -21.43
N LYS A 126 -26.85 13.45 -21.97
CA LYS A 126 -27.10 12.12 -21.40
C LYS A 126 -25.85 11.24 -21.42
N LYS A 127 -25.05 11.31 -22.49
CA LYS A 127 -23.76 10.59 -22.56
C LYS A 127 -22.78 11.13 -21.52
N ALA A 128 -22.66 12.46 -21.40
CA ALA A 128 -21.79 13.11 -20.42
C ALA A 128 -22.18 12.77 -18.98
N LEU A 129 -23.49 12.74 -18.67
CA LEU A 129 -24.00 12.32 -17.37
C LEU A 129 -23.60 10.88 -17.07
N LYS A 130 -23.78 9.96 -18.02
CA LYS A 130 -23.40 8.55 -17.85
C LYS A 130 -21.89 8.37 -17.65
N THR A 131 -21.07 9.15 -18.35
CA THR A 131 -19.61 9.11 -18.11
C THR A 131 -19.23 9.66 -16.74
N GLN A 132 -19.94 10.69 -16.24
CA GLN A 132 -19.75 11.19 -14.89
C GLN A 132 -20.15 10.16 -13.83
N GLU A 133 -21.30 9.51 -13.98
CA GLU A 133 -21.75 8.44 -13.07
C GLU A 133 -20.74 7.28 -12.99
N LEU A 134 -20.13 6.90 -14.12
CA LEU A 134 -19.08 5.89 -14.14
C LEU A 134 -17.80 6.36 -13.44
N ALA A 135 -17.39 7.62 -13.63
CA ALA A 135 -16.25 8.20 -12.93
C ALA A 135 -16.51 8.30 -11.41
N ASP A 136 -17.70 8.71 -10.99
CA ASP A 136 -18.11 8.77 -9.59
C ASP A 136 -18.14 7.35 -8.96
N SER A 137 -18.60 6.34 -9.70
CA SER A 137 -18.52 4.94 -9.26
C SER A 137 -17.08 4.46 -9.10
N ALA A 138 -16.19 4.79 -10.04
CA ALA A 138 -14.78 4.40 -9.98
C ALA A 138 -14.06 5.07 -8.80
N THR A 139 -14.32 6.36 -8.56
CA THR A 139 -13.76 7.09 -7.40
C THR A 139 -14.28 6.52 -6.09
N GLN A 140 -15.57 6.18 -5.98
CA GLN A 140 -16.11 5.51 -4.78
C GLN A 140 -15.47 4.14 -4.52
N GLN A 141 -15.22 3.34 -5.56
CA GLN A 141 -14.49 2.07 -5.41
C GLN A 141 -13.06 2.29 -4.93
N HIS A 142 -12.37 3.30 -5.47
CA HIS A 142 -11.02 3.65 -5.04
C HIS A 142 -10.97 4.14 -3.59
N ILE A 143 -11.95 4.96 -3.16
CA ILE A 143 -12.08 5.39 -1.76
C ILE A 143 -12.25 4.18 -0.84
N ARG A 144 -13.15 3.24 -1.18
CA ARG A 144 -13.36 2.01 -0.38
C ARG A 144 -12.09 1.16 -0.29
N PHE A 145 -11.31 1.09 -1.37
CA PHE A 145 -10.02 0.41 -1.37
C PHE A 145 -9.02 1.08 -0.41
N LEU A 146 -8.87 2.41 -0.48
CA LEU A 146 -8.01 3.17 0.41
C LEU A 146 -8.43 3.05 1.88
N GLU A 147 -9.74 3.08 2.17
CA GLU A 147 -10.26 2.87 3.52
C GLU A 147 -9.93 1.47 4.07
N SER A 148 -9.99 0.44 3.22
CA SER A 148 -9.59 -0.93 3.57
C SER A 148 -8.09 -1.02 3.87
N GLN A 149 -7.26 -0.41 3.02
CA GLN A 149 -5.81 -0.36 3.20
C GLN A 149 -5.43 0.37 4.50
N MET A 150 -6.05 1.51 4.78
CA MET A 150 -5.85 2.27 6.02
C MET A 150 -6.23 1.46 7.27
N LYS A 151 -7.31 0.65 7.20
CA LYS A 151 -7.69 -0.25 8.31
C LYS A 151 -6.63 -1.34 8.52
N GLN A 152 -6.08 -1.92 7.46
CA GLN A 152 -5.02 -2.91 7.55
C GLN A 152 -3.73 -2.32 8.11
N GLU A 153 -3.31 -1.14 7.66
CA GLU A 153 -2.14 -0.43 8.20
C GLU A 153 -2.31 -0.10 9.69
N LYS A 154 -3.51 0.32 10.09
CA LYS A 154 -3.81 0.56 11.51
C LYS A 154 -3.72 -0.71 12.36
N LEU A 155 -4.12 -1.87 11.83
CA LEU A 155 -3.94 -3.16 12.50
C LEU A 155 -2.44 -3.52 12.60
N ALA A 156 -1.70 -3.37 11.51
CA ALA A 156 -0.25 -3.60 11.49
C ALA A 156 0.50 -2.70 12.50
N CYS A 157 0.12 -1.42 12.62
CA CYS A 157 0.67 -0.52 13.63
C CYS A 157 0.35 -0.98 15.07
N LYS A 158 -0.87 -1.46 15.33
CA LYS A 158 -1.24 -2.00 16.64
C LYS A 158 -0.41 -3.24 16.99
N GLU A 159 -0.25 -4.16 16.05
CA GLU A 159 0.58 -5.36 16.22
C GLU A 159 2.05 -5.01 16.46
N ALA A 160 2.61 -4.09 15.68
CA ALA A 160 3.97 -3.61 15.86
C ALA A 160 4.17 -2.96 17.24
N THR A 161 3.20 -2.17 17.69
CA THR A 161 3.21 -1.56 19.03
C THR A 161 3.16 -2.61 20.14
N ALA A 162 2.30 -3.62 20.00
CA ALA A 162 2.21 -4.74 20.95
C ALA A 162 3.53 -5.54 21.01
N ARG A 163 4.13 -5.85 19.86
CA ARG A 163 5.45 -6.52 19.78
C ARG A 163 6.55 -5.70 20.44
N LEU A 164 6.58 -4.39 20.21
CA LEU A 164 7.53 -3.49 20.84
C LEU A 164 7.36 -3.46 22.36
N GLN A 165 6.11 -3.41 22.85
CA GLN A 165 5.84 -3.41 24.29
C GLN A 165 6.25 -4.73 24.94
N ASN A 166 5.98 -5.87 24.30
CA ASN A 166 6.42 -7.17 24.78
C ASN A 166 7.95 -7.26 24.82
N SER A 167 8.64 -6.79 23.77
CA SER A 167 10.10 -6.75 23.74
C SER A 167 10.68 -5.85 24.84
N LYS A 168 10.07 -4.69 25.13
CA LYS A 168 10.46 -3.83 26.25
C LYS A 168 10.30 -4.53 27.61
N ASN A 169 9.18 -5.24 27.80
CA ASN A 169 8.93 -6.00 29.02
C ASN A 169 9.93 -7.14 29.21
N GLU A 170 10.25 -7.88 28.14
CA GLU A 170 11.29 -8.92 28.18
C GLU A 170 12.67 -8.35 28.48
N THR A 171 13.03 -7.23 27.83
CA THR A 171 14.32 -6.57 28.07
C THR A 171 14.44 -6.13 29.53
N ARG A 172 13.36 -5.60 30.12
CA ARG A 172 13.31 -5.25 31.54
C ARG A 172 13.48 -6.48 32.44
N LYS A 173 12.78 -7.59 32.17
CA LYS A 173 12.93 -8.85 32.93
C LYS A 173 14.35 -9.40 32.84
N LEU A 174 14.99 -9.33 31.67
CA LEU A 174 16.38 -9.74 31.48
C LEU A 174 17.34 -8.84 32.27
N GLN A 175 17.07 -7.54 32.32
CA GLN A 175 17.87 -6.61 33.10
C GLN A 175 17.73 -6.84 34.61
N GLU A 176 16.52 -7.08 35.11
CA GLU A 176 16.28 -7.46 36.51
C GLU A 176 17.01 -8.77 36.88
N ARG A 177 17.02 -9.76 35.97
CA ARG A 177 17.80 -11.01 36.15
C ARG A 177 19.31 -10.78 36.15
N LEU A 178 19.81 -9.92 35.27
CA LEU A 178 21.23 -9.57 35.21
C LEU A 178 21.67 -8.91 36.51
N GLU A 179 20.91 -7.92 37.00
CA GLU A 179 21.19 -7.21 38.25
C GLU A 179 21.18 -8.17 39.46
N ALA A 180 20.24 -9.12 39.50
CA ALA A 180 20.21 -10.17 40.52
C ALA A 180 21.46 -11.07 40.47
N GLN A 181 21.85 -11.53 39.28
CA GLN A 181 23.03 -12.38 39.10
C GLN A 181 24.34 -11.65 39.41
N GLU A 182 24.45 -10.37 39.06
CA GLU A 182 25.58 -9.52 39.47
C GLU A 182 25.67 -9.40 40.99
N HIS A 183 24.54 -9.22 41.67
CA HIS A 183 24.49 -9.15 43.13
C HIS A 183 24.90 -10.49 43.79
N GLU A 184 24.36 -11.62 43.31
CA GLU A 184 24.75 -12.95 43.78
C GLU A 184 26.24 -13.22 43.57
N THR A 185 26.79 -12.82 42.42
CA THR A 185 28.22 -12.99 42.11
C THR A 185 29.09 -12.14 43.05
N LYS A 186 28.68 -10.90 43.35
CA LYS A 186 29.36 -10.05 44.34
C LYS A 186 29.34 -10.70 45.72
N LEU A 187 28.21 -11.24 46.16
CA LEU A 187 28.14 -11.97 47.44
C LEU A 187 29.06 -13.19 47.46
N ALA A 188 29.03 -14.02 46.41
CA ALA A 188 29.93 -15.17 46.29
C ALA A 188 31.40 -14.76 46.33
N GLN A 189 31.77 -13.67 45.65
CA GLN A 189 33.13 -13.14 45.68
C GLN A 189 33.55 -12.68 47.08
N THR A 190 32.68 -11.97 47.81
CA THR A 190 32.98 -11.60 49.20
C THR A 190 33.13 -12.82 50.11
N HIS A 191 32.40 -13.90 49.85
CA HIS A 191 32.53 -15.15 50.60
C HIS A 191 33.85 -15.86 50.29
N ILE A 192 34.24 -15.93 49.02
CA ILE A 192 35.54 -16.48 48.59
C ILE A 192 36.69 -15.70 49.23
N GLU A 193 36.61 -14.37 49.27
CA GLU A 193 37.62 -13.53 49.92
C GLU A 193 37.73 -13.80 51.43
N LYS A 194 36.61 -14.00 52.13
CA LYS A 194 36.61 -14.42 53.54
C LYS A 194 37.25 -15.79 53.73
N VAL A 195 36.87 -16.79 52.94
CA VAL A 195 37.45 -18.14 53.00
C VAL A 195 38.96 -18.11 52.70
N ALA A 196 39.40 -17.28 51.75
CA ALA A 196 40.81 -17.09 51.46
C ALA A 196 41.58 -16.49 52.65
N GLN A 197 40.98 -15.54 53.38
CA GLN A 197 41.56 -14.99 54.62
C GLN A 197 41.63 -16.05 55.73
N GLU A 198 40.58 -16.86 55.92
CA GLU A 198 40.55 -17.96 56.88
C GLU A 198 41.62 -19.01 56.58
N LEU A 199 41.77 -19.40 55.30
CA LEU A 199 42.84 -20.30 54.86
C LEU A 199 44.23 -19.73 55.16
N LYS A 200 44.41 -18.41 54.99
CA LYS A 200 45.67 -17.74 55.35
C LYS A 200 45.95 -17.82 56.86
N ILE A 201 44.93 -17.64 57.70
CA ILE A 201 45.05 -17.79 59.16
C ILE A 201 45.37 -19.26 59.53
N LEU A 202 44.67 -20.22 58.93
CA LEU A 202 44.87 -21.65 59.18
C LEU A 202 46.26 -22.12 58.72
N SER A 203 46.74 -21.66 57.57
CA SER A 203 48.10 -21.96 57.10
C SER A 203 49.18 -21.40 58.04
N ALA A 204 48.99 -20.18 58.57
CA ALA A 204 49.87 -19.62 59.58
C ALA A 204 49.84 -20.44 60.88
N SER A 205 48.66 -20.84 61.35
CA SER A 205 48.49 -21.70 62.52
C SER A 205 49.16 -23.07 62.35
N LYS A 206 48.98 -23.70 61.17
CA LYS A 206 49.66 -24.96 60.82
C LYS A 206 51.18 -24.83 60.92
N ALA A 207 51.76 -23.74 60.40
CA ALA A 207 53.20 -23.51 60.47
C ALA A 207 53.69 -23.39 61.93
N VAL A 208 52.93 -22.69 62.79
CA VAL A 208 53.23 -22.56 64.23
C VAL A 208 53.17 -23.91 64.93
N ILE A 209 52.11 -24.69 64.72
CA ILE A 209 51.95 -26.03 65.30
C ILE A 209 53.06 -26.96 64.84
N GLN A 210 53.42 -26.91 63.55
CA GLN A 210 54.49 -27.74 63.00
C GLN A 210 55.87 -27.38 63.62
N ALA A 211 56.13 -26.10 63.85
CA ALA A 211 57.34 -25.65 64.54
C ALA A 211 57.37 -26.11 66.01
N GLN A 212 56.23 -26.01 66.73
CA GLN A 212 56.10 -26.51 68.10
C GLN A 212 56.29 -28.03 68.18
N TRP A 213 55.72 -28.78 67.23
CA TRP A 213 55.87 -30.22 67.15
C TRP A 213 57.33 -30.64 66.89
N GLN A 214 58.01 -29.98 65.94
CA GLN A 214 59.44 -30.20 65.69
C GLN A 214 60.30 -29.89 66.92
N ALA A 215 60.03 -28.80 67.63
CA ALA A 215 60.73 -28.46 68.87
C ALA A 215 60.50 -29.52 69.97
N SER A 216 59.27 -30.04 70.06
CA SER A 216 58.90 -31.09 71.02
C SER A 216 59.61 -32.42 70.70
N LEU A 217 59.67 -32.80 69.41
CA LEU A 217 60.42 -33.98 68.96
C LEU A 217 61.92 -33.87 69.26
N LEU A 218 62.52 -32.70 69.02
CA LEU A 218 63.92 -32.45 69.36
C LEU A 218 64.17 -32.53 70.88
N ALA A 219 63.25 -32.00 71.69
CA ALA A 219 63.34 -32.10 73.14
C ALA A 219 63.20 -33.55 73.64
N MET A 220 62.32 -34.34 73.02
CA MET A 220 62.20 -35.78 73.29
C MET A 220 63.47 -36.53 72.91
N SER A 221 64.00 -36.33 71.71
CA SER A 221 65.26 -36.95 71.26
C SER A 221 66.41 -36.67 72.24
N LYS A 222 66.57 -35.42 72.69
CA LYS A 222 67.58 -35.07 73.69
C LYS A 222 67.33 -35.76 75.04
N ARG A 223 66.07 -35.91 75.45
CA ARG A 223 65.72 -36.65 76.67
C ARG A 223 66.09 -38.12 76.55
N ASP A 224 65.80 -38.74 75.41
CA ASP A 224 66.11 -40.13 75.13
C ASP A 224 67.63 -40.34 75.07
N GLU A 225 68.38 -39.41 74.47
CA GLU A 225 69.86 -39.41 74.49
C GLU A 225 70.41 -39.32 75.92
N ILE A 226 69.88 -38.41 76.75
CA ILE A 226 70.30 -38.27 78.15
C ILE A 226 69.95 -39.53 78.96
N LEU A 227 68.78 -40.13 78.72
CA LEU A 227 68.37 -41.39 79.36
C LEU A 227 69.30 -42.54 78.95
N GLN A 228 69.59 -42.68 77.66
CA GLN A 228 70.56 -43.67 77.17
C GLN A 228 71.95 -43.45 77.74
N GLU A 229 72.41 -42.19 77.86
CA GLU A 229 73.70 -41.88 78.48
C GLU A 229 73.71 -42.21 79.98
N ALA A 230 72.59 -41.97 80.68
CA ALA A 230 72.43 -42.33 82.09
C ALA A 230 72.39 -43.86 82.30
N GLU A 231 71.66 -44.59 81.45
CA GLU A 231 71.64 -46.06 81.42
C GLU A 231 73.04 -46.62 81.15
N LYS A 232 73.75 -46.08 80.15
CA LYS A 232 75.12 -46.47 79.85
C LYS A 232 76.06 -46.23 81.03
N LYS A 233 75.96 -45.08 81.72
CA LYS A 233 76.75 -44.80 82.92
C LYS A 233 76.42 -45.75 84.07
N ARG A 234 75.15 -46.13 84.23
CA ARG A 234 74.73 -47.15 85.20
C ARG A 234 75.36 -48.49 84.85
N ASP A 235 75.24 -48.94 83.60
CA ASP A 235 75.78 -50.22 83.14
C ASP A 235 77.31 -50.26 83.26
N GLU A 236 78.00 -49.16 82.95
CA GLU A 236 79.45 -49.03 83.17
C GLU A 236 79.83 -49.07 84.65
N ALA A 237 79.02 -48.50 85.55
CA ALA A 237 79.25 -48.55 86.99
C ALA A 237 78.98 -49.95 87.57
N GLU A 238 77.93 -50.63 87.11
CA GLU A 238 77.63 -52.02 87.45
C GLU A 238 78.74 -52.96 86.96
N ALA A 239 79.20 -52.78 85.71
CA ALA A 239 80.30 -53.56 85.16
C ALA A 239 81.63 -53.34 85.90
N ARG A 240 81.92 -52.11 86.35
CA ARG A 240 83.10 -51.82 87.19
C ARG A 240 83.02 -52.53 88.53
N LEU A 241 81.89 -52.44 89.24
CA LEU A 241 81.65 -53.15 90.50
C LEU A 241 81.75 -54.67 90.34
N GLU A 242 81.21 -55.23 89.26
CA GLU A 242 81.28 -56.66 88.99
C GLU A 242 82.71 -57.11 88.63
N SER A 243 83.49 -56.27 87.94
CA SER A 243 84.92 -56.51 87.66
C SER A 243 85.79 -56.42 88.91
N GLU A 244 85.49 -55.49 89.81
CA GLU A 244 86.18 -55.34 91.09
C GLU A 244 85.88 -56.54 92.00
N LEU A 245 84.63 -57.00 92.05
CA LEU A 245 84.21 -58.22 92.75
C LEU A 245 84.84 -59.51 92.17
N LYS A 246 85.02 -59.62 90.85
CA LYS A 246 85.67 -60.77 90.20
C LYS A 246 87.20 -60.75 90.31
N SER A 247 87.80 -59.59 90.59
CA SER A 247 89.26 -59.41 90.72
C SER A 247 89.87 -59.81 92.07
N VAL A 248 89.06 -60.27 93.04
CA VAL A 248 89.49 -60.73 94.38
C VAL A 248 90.04 -62.18 94.37
N GLY A 249 90.18 -62.81 93.20
CA GLY A 249 90.81 -64.12 93.03
C GLY A 249 92.33 -64.05 92.80
N SER A 250 93.08 -64.96 93.45
CA SER A 250 94.52 -65.14 93.30
C SER A 250 95.03 -64.99 91.85
N THR A 251 96.08 -64.18 91.65
CA THR A 251 96.73 -63.84 90.37
C THR A 251 97.14 -65.06 89.51
N THR A 252 97.13 -66.26 90.08
CA THR A 252 97.44 -67.51 89.36
C THR A 252 96.22 -68.14 88.68
N GLN A 253 94.99 -67.85 89.12
CA GLN A 253 93.76 -68.32 88.45
C GLN A 253 93.35 -67.43 87.27
N THR A 254 93.65 -66.14 87.33
CA THR A 254 93.33 -65.17 86.26
C THR A 254 94.11 -65.43 84.96
N VAL A 255 95.37 -65.87 85.03
CA VAL A 255 96.17 -66.18 83.84
C VAL A 255 95.69 -67.43 83.10
N THR A 256 95.20 -68.45 83.83
CA THR A 256 94.66 -69.69 83.25
C THR A 256 93.29 -69.45 82.62
N ALA A 257 92.45 -68.62 83.24
CA ALA A 257 91.17 -68.19 82.68
C ALA A 257 91.33 -67.31 81.42
N LEU A 258 92.32 -66.40 81.42
CA LEU A 258 92.63 -65.58 80.25
C LEU A 258 93.15 -66.42 79.07
N ARG A 259 93.93 -67.48 79.30
CA ARG A 259 94.35 -68.41 78.22
C ARG A 259 93.19 -69.24 77.67
N ALA A 260 92.22 -69.61 78.51
CA ALA A 260 91.00 -70.28 78.04
C ALA A 260 90.11 -69.33 77.25
N GLN A 261 89.98 -68.07 77.69
CA GLN A 261 89.22 -67.03 76.99
C GLN A 261 89.81 -66.65 75.62
N VAL A 262 91.14 -66.57 75.49
CA VAL A 262 91.78 -66.32 74.19
C VAL A 262 91.46 -67.45 73.21
N LYS A 263 91.44 -68.70 73.67
CA LYS A 263 91.11 -69.85 72.82
C LYS A 263 89.64 -69.86 72.37
N THR A 264 88.69 -69.51 73.24
CA THR A 264 87.28 -69.36 72.84
C THR A 264 87.06 -68.16 71.94
N LEU A 265 87.76 -67.05 72.15
CA LEU A 265 87.68 -65.88 71.27
C LEU A 265 88.25 -66.16 69.87
N GLU A 266 89.28 -67.01 69.73
CA GLU A 266 89.77 -67.47 68.43
C GLU A 266 88.75 -68.34 67.69
N GLU A 267 88.02 -69.21 68.39
CA GLU A 267 86.93 -70.01 67.81
C GLU A 267 85.70 -69.15 67.44
N GLU A 268 85.37 -68.13 68.25
CA GLU A 268 84.29 -67.18 67.97
C GLU A 268 84.64 -66.23 66.81
N LEU A 269 85.90 -65.81 66.66
CA LEU A 269 86.36 -65.01 65.53
C LEU A 269 86.21 -65.78 64.22
N ALA A 270 86.56 -67.07 64.21
CA ALA A 270 86.37 -67.95 63.05
C ALA A 270 84.87 -68.16 62.71
N LEU A 271 83.98 -68.14 63.71
CA LEU A 271 82.53 -68.21 63.50
C LEU A 271 81.97 -66.88 62.94
N ALA A 272 82.48 -65.74 63.42
CA ALA A 272 82.12 -64.40 62.97
C ALA A 272 82.57 -64.15 61.52
N GLU A 273 83.76 -64.58 61.13
CA GLU A 273 84.22 -64.53 59.73
C GLU A 273 83.31 -65.35 58.81
N LYS A 274 82.77 -66.47 59.30
CA LYS A 274 81.81 -67.31 58.57
C LYS A 274 80.42 -66.65 58.44
N GLN A 275 80.00 -65.86 59.42
CA GLN A 275 78.76 -65.07 59.37
C GLN A 275 78.87 -63.81 58.50
N ILE A 276 80.03 -63.14 58.50
CA ILE A 276 80.30 -62.00 57.62
C ILE A 276 80.26 -62.44 56.15
N ALA A 277 80.80 -63.63 55.83
CA ALA A 277 80.69 -64.20 54.50
C ALA A 277 79.22 -64.47 54.08
N SER A 278 78.36 -64.95 54.98
CA SER A 278 76.94 -65.20 54.66
C SER A 278 76.11 -63.92 54.57
N GLN A 279 76.45 -62.87 55.34
CA GLN A 279 75.80 -61.55 55.24
C GLN A 279 76.21 -60.79 53.97
N ALA A 280 77.46 -60.94 53.51
CA ALA A 280 77.91 -60.37 52.23
C ALA A 280 77.12 -60.95 51.03
N ASP A 281 76.79 -62.24 51.06
CA ASP A 281 75.94 -62.89 50.05
C ASP A 281 74.48 -62.40 50.10
N HIS A 282 73.96 -62.09 51.30
CA HIS A 282 72.60 -61.55 51.48
C HIS A 282 72.48 -60.10 51.00
N ILE A 283 73.49 -59.26 51.25
CA ILE A 283 73.55 -57.88 50.76
C ILE A 283 73.69 -57.85 49.22
N SER A 284 74.46 -58.78 48.65
CA SER A 284 74.57 -58.97 47.19
C SER A 284 73.22 -59.35 46.55
N SER A 285 72.37 -60.14 47.22
CA SER A 285 71.03 -60.47 46.73
C SER A 285 70.06 -59.28 46.81
N GLN A 286 70.10 -58.48 47.87
CA GLN A 286 69.28 -57.26 48.00
C GLN A 286 69.67 -56.18 46.98
N SER A 287 70.97 -56.01 46.71
CA SER A 287 71.43 -55.06 45.69
C SER A 287 70.93 -55.42 44.28
N LYS A 288 70.77 -56.71 43.94
CA LYS A 288 70.18 -57.16 42.65
C LYS A 288 68.67 -56.89 42.57
N GLN A 289 67.97 -56.87 43.70
CA GLN A 289 66.53 -56.60 43.79
C GLN A 289 66.22 -55.09 43.65
N ILE A 290 67.13 -54.22 44.12
CA ILE A 290 67.03 -52.77 43.92
C ILE A 290 67.27 -52.39 42.46
N THR A 291 68.22 -53.01 41.76
CA THR A 291 68.47 -52.74 40.32
C THR A 291 67.31 -53.16 39.40
N SER A 292 66.50 -54.14 39.81
CA SER A 292 65.31 -54.57 39.04
C SER A 292 64.13 -53.60 39.18
N THR A 293 64.01 -52.88 40.31
CA THR A 293 62.93 -51.92 40.58
C THR A 293 63.21 -50.54 39.97
N THR A 294 64.47 -50.09 39.88
CA THR A 294 64.83 -48.87 39.12
C THR A 294 64.58 -48.99 37.62
N SER A 295 64.63 -50.22 37.09
CA SER A 295 64.35 -50.54 35.68
C SER A 295 62.86 -50.45 35.31
N SER A 296 61.94 -50.62 36.28
CA SER A 296 60.48 -50.50 36.05
C SER A 296 60.03 -49.03 36.03
N LEU A 297 60.62 -48.18 36.89
CA LEU A 297 60.37 -46.73 36.93
C LEU A 297 60.80 -45.99 35.65
N ALA A 298 61.84 -46.47 34.95
CA ALA A 298 62.26 -45.92 33.65
C ALA A 298 61.26 -46.21 32.52
N ARG A 299 60.46 -47.30 32.63
CA ARG A 299 59.42 -47.68 31.66
C ARG A 299 58.12 -46.90 31.85
N GLU A 300 57.84 -46.37 33.04
CA GLU A 300 56.69 -45.48 33.26
C GLU A 300 56.93 -44.06 32.73
N ARG A 301 58.14 -43.52 32.89
CA ARG A 301 58.49 -42.19 32.36
C ARG A 301 58.41 -42.08 30.83
N THR A 302 58.57 -43.20 30.11
CA THR A 302 58.41 -43.27 28.65
C THR A 302 56.95 -43.38 28.19
N LYS A 303 56.03 -43.88 29.03
CA LYS A 303 54.57 -43.81 28.78
C LYS A 303 54.03 -42.38 28.96
N GLY A 304 54.51 -41.65 29.97
CA GLY A 304 54.13 -40.24 30.18
C GLY A 304 54.49 -39.33 29.01
N ARG A 305 55.67 -39.52 28.38
CA ARG A 305 56.09 -38.73 27.21
C ARG A 305 55.28 -39.04 25.94
N LYS A 306 54.76 -40.26 25.77
CA LYS A 306 53.88 -40.60 24.63
C LYS A 306 52.47 -40.01 24.78
N MET A 307 51.98 -39.84 26.01
CA MET A 307 50.69 -39.18 26.27
C MET A 307 50.72 -37.69 25.94
N VAL A 308 51.81 -37.00 26.25
CA VAL A 308 52.00 -35.57 25.92
C VAL A 308 52.11 -35.34 24.40
N ALA A 309 52.65 -36.29 23.64
CA ALA A 309 52.69 -36.22 22.18
C ALA A 309 51.29 -36.35 21.54
N VAL A 310 50.44 -37.23 22.08
CA VAL A 310 49.05 -37.42 21.62
C VAL A 310 48.17 -36.20 21.93
N LEU A 311 48.38 -35.54 23.08
CA LEU A 311 47.67 -34.31 23.44
C LEU A 311 48.08 -33.10 22.56
N ASN A 312 49.32 -33.07 22.08
CA ASN A 312 49.77 -32.03 21.14
C ASN A 312 49.28 -32.27 19.69
N GLU A 313 49.05 -33.53 19.29
CA GLU A 313 48.44 -33.86 17.99
C GLU A 313 46.92 -33.59 17.97
N SER A 314 46.21 -33.78 19.09
CA SER A 314 44.79 -33.42 19.20
C SER A 314 44.57 -31.89 19.19
N GLN A 315 45.46 -31.11 19.81
CA GLN A 315 45.40 -29.64 19.72
C GLN A 315 45.70 -29.11 18.31
N LYS A 316 46.58 -29.75 17.54
CA LYS A 316 46.80 -29.40 16.12
C LYS A 316 45.59 -29.74 15.24
N ALA A 317 44.87 -30.82 15.53
CA ALA A 317 43.63 -31.16 14.83
C ALA A 317 42.49 -30.17 15.15
N ALA A 318 42.38 -29.69 16.39
CA ALA A 318 41.40 -28.69 16.79
C ALA A 318 41.60 -27.33 16.11
N ILE A 319 42.85 -26.86 16.02
CA ILE A 319 43.20 -25.60 15.32
C ILE A 319 42.94 -25.70 13.80
N SER A 320 43.09 -26.90 13.21
CA SER A 320 42.75 -27.16 11.81
C SER A 320 41.24 -27.18 11.53
N GLY A 321 40.42 -27.57 12.53
CA GLY A 321 38.95 -27.53 12.44
C GLY A 321 38.40 -26.10 12.55
N GLU A 322 38.97 -25.29 13.43
CA GLU A 322 38.62 -23.88 13.65
C GLU A 322 38.87 -23.04 12.36
N ALA A 323 39.96 -23.32 11.64
CA ALA A 323 40.27 -22.69 10.35
C ALA A 323 39.34 -23.13 9.20
N HIS A 324 38.76 -24.34 9.28
CA HIS A 324 37.84 -24.85 8.26
C HIS A 324 36.41 -24.31 8.48
N ALA A 325 35.95 -24.22 9.73
CA ALA A 325 34.67 -23.62 10.08
C ALA A 325 34.62 -22.11 9.75
N GLN A 326 35.68 -21.36 10.10
CA GLN A 326 35.78 -19.94 9.73
C GLN A 326 35.80 -19.70 8.21
N ARG A 327 36.37 -20.63 7.43
CA ARG A 327 36.33 -20.54 5.96
C ARG A 327 34.92 -20.81 5.40
N GLN A 328 34.20 -21.78 5.97
CA GLN A 328 32.82 -22.07 5.56
C GLN A 328 31.86 -20.92 5.89
N ASP A 329 32.03 -20.28 7.05
CA ASP A 329 31.24 -19.11 7.44
C ASP A 329 31.56 -17.89 6.56
N GLN A 330 32.83 -17.68 6.21
CA GLN A 330 33.22 -16.62 5.26
C GLN A 330 32.67 -16.88 3.85
N GLU A 331 32.67 -18.13 3.39
CA GLU A 331 32.06 -18.52 2.12
C GLU A 331 30.55 -18.30 2.12
N HIS A 332 29.85 -18.66 3.21
CA HIS A 332 28.42 -18.44 3.36
C HIS A 332 28.06 -16.95 3.39
N GLN A 333 28.80 -16.14 4.17
CA GLN A 333 28.61 -14.68 4.21
C GLN A 333 28.92 -14.01 2.85
N SER A 334 29.94 -14.49 2.15
CA SER A 334 30.27 -14.03 0.80
C SER A 334 29.16 -14.36 -0.20
N LEU A 335 28.58 -15.57 -0.14
CA LEU A 335 27.46 -15.97 -0.98
C LEU A 335 26.19 -15.14 -0.70
N LEU A 336 25.88 -14.88 0.57
CA LEU A 336 24.74 -14.01 0.94
C LEU A 336 24.94 -12.56 0.46
N ALA A 337 26.16 -12.02 0.58
CA ALA A 337 26.49 -10.69 0.07
C ALA A 337 26.36 -10.61 -1.45
N GLN A 338 26.78 -11.66 -2.17
CA GLN A 338 26.64 -11.76 -3.61
C GLN A 338 25.18 -11.90 -4.05
N VAL A 339 24.36 -12.68 -3.34
CA VAL A 339 22.91 -12.79 -3.59
C VAL A 339 22.24 -11.43 -3.39
N SER A 340 22.60 -10.71 -2.32
CA SER A 340 22.08 -9.35 -2.08
C SER A 340 22.48 -8.36 -3.19
N ALA A 341 23.73 -8.39 -3.65
CA ALA A 341 24.19 -7.54 -4.74
C ALA A 341 23.47 -7.86 -6.07
N LEU A 342 23.22 -9.14 -6.37
CA LEU A 342 22.48 -9.55 -7.57
C LEU A 342 20.99 -9.18 -7.48
N LYS A 343 20.36 -9.29 -6.30
CA LYS A 343 18.98 -8.80 -6.08
C LYS A 343 18.86 -7.30 -6.30
N ASN A 344 19.78 -6.52 -5.76
CA ASN A 344 19.79 -5.06 -5.98
C ASN A 344 19.97 -4.70 -7.46
N LYS A 345 20.80 -5.45 -8.20
CA LYS A 345 20.93 -5.29 -9.66
C LYS A 345 19.65 -5.68 -10.39
N LEU A 346 19.01 -6.77 -10.00
CA LEU A 346 17.74 -7.21 -10.57
C LEU A 346 16.63 -6.17 -10.34
N GLU A 347 16.52 -5.62 -9.13
CA GLU A 347 15.55 -4.56 -8.84
C GLU A 347 15.82 -3.27 -9.64
N ALA A 348 17.09 -2.95 -9.89
CA ALA A 348 17.45 -1.80 -10.72
C ALA A 348 17.06 -2.03 -12.18
N THR A 349 17.32 -3.22 -12.74
CA THR A 349 16.93 -3.56 -14.11
C THR A 349 15.40 -3.69 -14.27
N GLU A 350 14.67 -4.14 -13.25
CA GLU A 350 13.20 -4.13 -13.21
C GLU A 350 12.63 -2.71 -13.28
N ARG A 351 13.22 -1.76 -12.55
CA ARG A 351 12.83 -0.36 -12.60
C ARG A 351 13.11 0.27 -13.97
N GLU A 352 14.28 0.00 -14.54
CA GLU A 352 14.63 0.49 -15.88
C GLU A 352 13.72 -0.10 -16.96
N LEU A 353 13.36 -1.38 -16.86
CA LEU A 353 12.40 -2.02 -17.75
C LEU A 353 11.01 -1.37 -17.65
N GLY A 354 10.54 -1.09 -16.43
CA GLY A 354 9.27 -0.39 -16.22
C GLY A 354 9.24 1.00 -16.84
N ILE A 355 10.34 1.76 -16.72
CA ILE A 355 10.49 3.07 -17.37
C ILE A 355 10.46 2.92 -18.90
N ALA A 356 11.18 1.94 -19.45
CA ALA A 356 11.21 1.69 -20.89
C ALA A 356 9.84 1.26 -21.46
N GLN A 357 9.07 0.45 -20.72
CA GLN A 357 7.71 0.06 -21.10
C GLN A 357 6.76 1.26 -21.14
N GLU A 358 6.86 2.15 -20.15
CA GLU A 358 6.03 3.36 -20.09
C GLU A 358 6.41 4.35 -21.21
N GLN A 359 7.71 4.51 -21.50
CA GLN A 359 8.17 5.31 -22.64
C GLN A 359 7.66 4.75 -23.98
N CYS A 360 7.68 3.42 -24.17
CA CYS A 360 7.06 2.78 -25.33
C CYS A 360 5.56 3.10 -25.44
N ARG A 361 4.82 3.02 -24.33
CA ARG A 361 3.39 3.29 -24.29
C ARG A 361 3.07 4.74 -24.66
N VAL A 362 3.83 5.70 -24.14
CA VAL A 362 3.69 7.13 -24.46
C VAL A 362 3.99 7.40 -25.93
N ILE A 363 5.07 6.84 -26.47
CA ILE A 363 5.44 7.03 -27.88
C ILE A 363 4.38 6.42 -28.82
N SER A 364 3.85 5.24 -28.50
CA SER A 364 2.75 4.64 -29.27
C SER A 364 1.46 5.47 -29.19
N ALA A 365 1.15 6.07 -28.04
CA ALA A 365 0.00 6.95 -27.87
C ALA A 365 0.17 8.28 -28.64
N GLU A 366 1.36 8.88 -28.60
CA GLU A 366 1.69 10.08 -29.37
C GLU A 366 1.66 9.83 -30.89
N ALA A 367 2.14 8.66 -31.33
CA ALA A 367 2.05 8.24 -32.73
C ALA A 367 0.60 8.09 -33.21
N ALA A 368 -0.29 7.53 -32.38
CA ALA A 368 -1.71 7.43 -32.67
C ALA A 368 -2.41 8.81 -32.74
N ALA A 369 -1.95 9.77 -31.93
CA ALA A 369 -2.53 11.12 -31.86
C ALA A 369 -2.09 12.05 -33.02
N ARG A 370 -0.90 11.88 -33.59
CA ARG A 370 -0.34 12.82 -34.58
C ARG A 370 -0.70 12.53 -36.04
N GLY A 371 -1.23 11.35 -36.36
CA GLY A 371 -1.59 11.00 -37.74
C GLY A 371 -0.38 10.95 -38.69
N ALA A 372 -0.59 10.42 -39.91
CA ALA A 372 0.43 9.86 -40.81
C ALA A 372 1.60 10.75 -41.30
N LYS A 373 1.82 11.96 -40.77
CA LYS A 373 2.86 12.87 -41.25
C LYS A 373 4.29 12.59 -40.76
N ASP A 374 4.46 11.89 -39.64
CA ASP A 374 5.79 11.59 -39.04
C ASP A 374 6.04 10.07 -38.80
N ALA A 375 5.40 9.21 -39.60
CA ALA A 375 5.39 7.76 -39.35
C ALA A 375 6.80 7.11 -39.35
N SER A 376 7.74 7.55 -40.18
CA SER A 376 9.04 6.88 -40.31
C SER A 376 10.03 7.19 -39.18
N ALA A 377 9.91 8.34 -38.52
CA ALA A 377 10.73 8.68 -37.35
C ALA A 377 10.24 7.92 -36.11
N ASN A 378 8.92 7.77 -35.97
CA ASN A 378 8.32 7.00 -34.88
C ASN A 378 8.57 5.50 -35.03
N GLU A 379 8.55 4.93 -36.23
CA GLU A 379 8.87 3.52 -36.45
C GLU A 379 10.33 3.16 -36.07
N ARG A 380 11.29 4.04 -36.36
CA ARG A 380 12.69 3.82 -35.96
C ARG A 380 12.86 3.85 -34.45
N ASN A 381 12.30 4.86 -33.78
CA ASN A 381 12.32 4.99 -32.32
C ASN A 381 11.60 3.83 -31.63
N GLU A 382 10.47 3.38 -32.18
CA GLU A 382 9.74 2.23 -31.67
C GLU A 382 10.55 0.93 -31.83
N SER A 383 11.25 0.76 -32.95
CA SER A 383 12.13 -0.41 -33.17
C SER A 383 13.34 -0.44 -32.23
N GLU A 384 13.95 0.73 -31.98
CA GLU A 384 15.09 0.85 -31.07
C GLU A 384 14.69 0.58 -29.63
N LEU A 385 13.51 1.09 -29.22
CA LEU A 385 12.94 0.81 -27.91
C LEU A 385 12.54 -0.66 -27.76
N LYS A 386 11.94 -1.29 -28.78
CA LYS A 386 11.64 -2.74 -28.75
C LYS A 386 12.90 -3.57 -28.63
N ASN A 387 13.98 -3.21 -29.33
CA ASN A 387 15.27 -3.90 -29.22
C ASN A 387 15.90 -3.70 -27.84
N ARG A 388 15.79 -2.51 -27.25
CA ARG A 388 16.26 -2.22 -25.89
C ARG A 388 15.46 -3.01 -24.85
N LEU A 389 14.13 -3.05 -24.98
CA LEU A 389 13.22 -3.85 -24.16
C LEU A 389 13.54 -5.34 -24.23
N SER A 390 13.79 -5.87 -25.43
CA SER A 390 14.17 -7.27 -25.64
C SER A 390 15.49 -7.61 -24.93
N ARG A 391 16.51 -6.74 -25.06
CA ARG A 391 17.81 -6.92 -24.38
C ARG A 391 17.67 -6.86 -22.85
N GLN A 392 16.95 -5.88 -22.32
CA GLN A 392 16.72 -5.75 -20.87
C GLN A 392 15.88 -6.91 -20.31
N THR A 393 14.95 -7.45 -21.10
CA THR A 393 14.15 -8.63 -20.71
C THR A 393 15.01 -9.90 -20.67
N ALA A 394 15.95 -10.05 -21.61
CA ALA A 394 16.90 -11.16 -21.62
C ALA A 394 17.89 -11.07 -20.44
N GLU A 395 18.44 -9.90 -20.17
CA GLU A 395 19.33 -9.64 -19.03
C GLU A 395 18.63 -9.90 -17.68
N MET A 396 17.36 -9.50 -17.57
CA MET A 396 16.49 -9.84 -16.43
C MET A 396 16.31 -11.35 -16.23
N GLN A 397 16.06 -12.11 -17.30
CA GLN A 397 15.91 -13.57 -17.20
C GLN A 397 17.22 -14.25 -16.78
N GLU A 398 18.36 -13.76 -17.28
CA GLU A 398 19.68 -14.25 -16.90
C GLU A 398 19.98 -13.97 -15.41
N LEU A 399 19.73 -12.73 -14.96
CA LEU A 399 19.89 -12.34 -13.54
C LEU A 399 18.97 -13.14 -12.61
N ARG A 400 17.71 -13.38 -13.01
CA ARG A 400 16.79 -14.24 -12.24
C ARG A 400 17.30 -15.68 -12.15
N GLY A 401 17.81 -16.21 -13.25
CA GLY A 401 18.43 -17.54 -13.28
C GLY A 401 19.66 -17.62 -12.38
N GLU A 402 20.48 -16.58 -12.32
CA GLU A 402 21.68 -16.56 -11.49
C GLU A 402 21.37 -16.36 -10.00
N VAL A 403 20.39 -15.52 -9.65
CA VAL A 403 19.87 -15.39 -8.28
C VAL A 403 19.34 -16.73 -7.79
N ALA A 404 18.52 -17.42 -8.58
CA ALA A 404 17.96 -18.72 -8.21
C ALA A 404 19.06 -19.79 -7.98
N ARG A 405 20.11 -19.82 -8.80
CA ARG A 405 21.26 -20.73 -8.60
C ARG A 405 22.01 -20.44 -7.31
N ARG A 406 22.25 -19.17 -6.97
CA ARG A 406 22.98 -18.79 -5.75
C ARG A 406 22.13 -18.95 -4.48
N GLU A 407 20.82 -18.73 -4.56
CA GLU A 407 19.89 -19.06 -3.48
C GLU A 407 19.83 -20.57 -3.21
N ALA A 408 19.85 -21.40 -4.25
CA ALA A 408 19.91 -22.85 -4.08
C ALA A 408 21.22 -23.32 -3.42
N LEU A 409 22.35 -22.67 -3.75
CA LEU A 409 23.64 -22.94 -3.09
C LEU A 409 23.65 -22.49 -1.62
N ALA A 410 23.09 -21.32 -1.30
CA ALA A 410 22.94 -20.84 0.07
C ALA A 410 22.02 -21.75 0.90
N ALA A 411 20.87 -22.16 0.35
CA ALA A 411 19.95 -23.10 1.01
C ALA A 411 20.61 -24.47 1.25
N SER A 412 21.46 -24.94 0.32
CA SER A 412 22.24 -26.17 0.52
C SER A 412 23.29 -26.04 1.62
N ALA A 413 23.90 -24.86 1.79
CA ALA A 413 24.83 -24.57 2.88
C ALA A 413 24.12 -24.56 4.24
N GLU A 414 22.98 -23.87 4.35
CA GLU A 414 22.14 -23.88 5.57
C GLU A 414 21.67 -25.28 5.96
N ALA A 415 21.33 -26.12 4.97
CA ALA A 415 20.92 -27.50 5.24
C ALA A 415 22.05 -28.34 5.87
N ARG A 416 23.30 -28.14 5.43
CA ARG A 416 24.47 -28.82 6.00
C ARG A 416 24.79 -28.31 7.41
N GLU A 417 24.61 -27.01 7.66
CA GLU A 417 24.76 -26.42 9.00
C GLU A 417 23.75 -27.00 9.99
N ARG A 418 22.47 -27.10 9.58
CA ARG A 418 21.41 -27.74 10.40
C ARG A 418 21.67 -29.22 10.66
N GLU A 419 22.24 -29.94 9.70
CA GLU A 419 22.60 -31.35 9.89
C GLU A 419 23.76 -31.50 10.89
N ALA A 420 24.74 -30.59 10.85
CA ALA A 420 25.86 -30.56 11.80
C ALA A 420 25.37 -30.24 13.23
N THR A 421 24.46 -29.28 13.40
CA THR A 421 23.90 -28.93 14.71
C THR A 421 23.05 -30.08 15.28
N LEU A 422 22.25 -30.75 14.45
CA LEU A 422 21.48 -31.93 14.86
C LEU A 422 22.37 -33.10 15.30
N ARG A 423 23.52 -33.30 14.65
CA ARG A 423 24.51 -34.31 15.07
C ARG A 423 25.16 -33.94 16.41
N ALA A 424 25.48 -32.66 16.63
CA ALA A 424 26.02 -32.17 17.90
C ALA A 424 25.02 -32.34 19.06
N ASP A 425 23.75 -32.03 18.85
CA ASP A 425 22.68 -32.23 19.84
C ASP A 425 22.48 -33.71 20.18
N LYS A 426 22.57 -34.60 19.19
CA LYS A 426 22.47 -36.05 19.40
C LYS A 426 23.61 -36.58 20.28
N LEU A 427 24.85 -36.17 20.01
CA LEU A 427 26.01 -36.52 20.82
C LEU A 427 25.92 -35.97 22.25
N THR A 428 25.37 -34.76 22.41
CA THR A 428 25.17 -34.14 23.72
C THR A 428 24.15 -34.92 24.56
N LYS A 429 23.06 -35.39 23.95
CA LYS A 429 22.06 -36.25 24.62
C LYS A 429 22.64 -37.61 25.00
N GLU A 430 23.42 -38.24 24.12
CA GLU A 430 24.12 -39.49 24.43
C GLU A 430 25.09 -39.33 25.61
N HIS A 431 25.81 -38.22 25.68
CA HIS A 431 26.68 -37.88 26.81
C HIS A 431 25.89 -37.71 28.13
N GLN A 432 24.75 -37.01 28.10
CA GLN A 432 23.88 -36.87 29.28
C GLN A 432 23.36 -38.23 29.78
N HIS A 433 23.00 -39.14 28.86
CA HIS A 433 22.57 -40.50 29.22
C HIS A 433 23.70 -41.32 29.85
N LEU A 434 24.94 -41.20 29.35
CA LEU A 434 26.11 -41.86 29.93
C LEU A 434 26.45 -41.32 31.32
N LEU A 435 26.34 -40.01 31.53
CA LEU A 435 26.54 -39.36 32.83
C LEU A 435 25.52 -39.83 33.86
N ALA A 436 24.24 -39.92 33.47
CA ALA A 436 23.18 -40.46 34.31
C ALA A 436 23.40 -41.95 34.65
N ALA A 437 23.89 -42.75 33.70
CA ALA A 437 24.24 -44.16 33.96
C ALA A 437 25.40 -44.30 34.96
N ASN A 438 26.39 -43.40 34.88
CA ASN A 438 27.55 -43.41 35.78
C ASN A 438 27.18 -43.00 37.21
N LEU A 439 26.33 -41.97 37.37
CA LEU A 439 25.78 -41.59 38.68
C LEU A 439 24.98 -42.73 39.33
N ARG A 440 24.23 -43.51 38.54
CA ARG A 440 23.52 -44.71 39.04
C ARG A 440 24.48 -45.82 39.49
N LEU A 441 25.61 -46.02 38.79
CA LEU A 441 26.63 -46.99 39.20
C LEU A 441 27.36 -46.53 40.47
N GLN A 442 27.67 -45.25 40.60
CA GLN A 442 28.27 -44.67 41.79
C GLN A 442 27.35 -44.81 43.01
N HIS A 443 26.05 -44.58 42.85
CA HIS A 443 25.07 -44.81 43.91
C HIS A 443 24.98 -46.28 44.33
N LYS A 444 25.06 -47.23 43.38
CA LYS A 444 25.10 -48.66 43.70
C LYS A 444 26.37 -49.05 44.45
N LEU A 445 27.52 -48.48 44.08
CA LEU A 445 28.78 -48.71 44.75
C LEU A 445 28.75 -48.20 46.21
N ASN A 446 28.24 -46.98 46.42
CA ASN A 446 28.09 -46.42 47.76
C ASN A 446 27.17 -47.30 48.63
N LYS A 447 26.08 -47.83 48.07
CA LYS A 447 25.16 -48.74 48.79
C LYS A 447 25.83 -50.06 49.20
N VAL A 448 26.70 -50.61 48.36
CA VAL A 448 27.49 -51.82 48.69
C VAL A 448 28.54 -51.52 49.77
N VAL A 449 29.17 -50.35 49.74
CA VAL A 449 30.11 -49.89 50.77
C VAL A 449 29.40 -49.69 52.11
N GLU A 450 28.21 -49.08 52.12
CA GLU A 450 27.38 -48.91 53.31
C GLU A 450 26.91 -50.26 53.89
N GLU A 451 26.54 -51.23 53.04
CA GLU A 451 26.19 -52.59 53.49
C GLU A 451 27.40 -53.35 54.06
N GLN A 452 28.61 -53.13 53.54
CA GLN A 452 29.84 -53.69 54.09
C GLN A 452 30.20 -53.04 55.44
N GLN A 453 30.03 -51.73 55.58
CA GLN A 453 30.25 -51.03 56.83
C GLN A 453 29.23 -51.41 57.90
N ARG A 454 27.96 -51.66 57.53
CA ARG A 454 26.94 -52.20 58.45
C ARG A 454 27.21 -53.63 58.90
N LYS A 455 27.94 -54.43 58.10
CA LYS A 455 28.36 -55.81 58.45
C LYS A 455 29.72 -55.88 59.16
N GLY A 456 30.47 -54.77 59.24
CA GLY A 456 31.80 -54.71 59.86
C GLY A 456 31.82 -54.31 61.35
N GLY A 457 30.66 -54.23 62.02
CA GLY A 457 30.52 -53.72 63.39
C GLY A 457 30.59 -54.76 64.51
N GLN A 458 30.95 -56.01 64.25
CA GLN A 458 31.18 -57.01 65.30
C GLN A 458 32.48 -57.76 65.03
N ASN A 459 33.56 -57.30 65.67
CA ASN A 459 34.47 -58.18 66.42
C ASN A 459 35.64 -57.42 67.01
N THR A 460 35.79 -57.55 68.33
CA THR A 460 37.04 -57.86 69.05
C THR A 460 36.69 -58.03 70.54
N PRO A 461 37.50 -58.69 71.40
CA PRO A 461 38.46 -59.79 71.18
C PRO A 461 38.38 -60.88 72.30
N VAL A 462 38.73 -62.15 72.06
CA VAL A 462 39.28 -63.06 73.12
C VAL A 462 40.11 -64.17 72.47
N GLN A 463 41.19 -64.50 73.19
CA GLN A 463 42.27 -65.44 72.94
C GLN A 463 41.86 -66.91 72.69
N GLU A 464 42.86 -67.60 72.10
CA GLU A 464 43.30 -68.96 72.41
C GLU A 464 42.76 -70.18 71.63
N ILE A 465 43.74 -71.01 71.22
CA ILE A 465 43.71 -72.45 70.96
C ILE A 465 43.64 -72.94 69.49
N LEU A 466 44.85 -73.26 68.99
CA LEU A 466 45.31 -74.49 68.33
C LEU A 466 44.80 -74.92 66.92
N ALA A 467 45.80 -75.36 66.16
CA ALA A 467 45.83 -76.31 65.03
C ALA A 467 45.62 -75.79 63.59
N ALA A 468 46.69 -75.92 62.79
CA ALA A 468 46.76 -75.78 61.34
C ALA A 468 46.03 -76.92 60.58
N PRO A 469 45.93 -76.95 59.23
CA PRO A 469 45.94 -75.87 58.22
C PRO A 469 44.78 -76.00 57.20
N ARG A 470 44.02 -74.93 56.95
CA ARG A 470 43.25 -74.76 55.69
C ARG A 470 43.19 -73.28 55.29
N LYS A 471 44.35 -72.68 55.02
CA LYS A 471 44.46 -71.30 54.50
C LYS A 471 45.46 -71.29 53.35
N SER A 472 44.95 -71.39 52.13
CA SER A 472 45.73 -71.06 50.91
C SER A 472 44.88 -70.89 49.65
N ARG A 473 43.60 -71.30 49.65
CA ARG A 473 42.70 -71.10 48.49
C ARG A 473 41.75 -69.91 48.61
N GLU A 474 41.31 -69.53 49.81
CA GLU A 474 40.40 -68.38 50.00
C GLU A 474 41.15 -67.04 49.95
N GLU A 475 42.32 -66.94 50.60
CA GLU A 475 43.16 -65.73 50.56
C GLU A 475 43.69 -65.44 49.13
N SER A 476 43.88 -66.47 48.30
CA SER A 476 44.28 -66.32 46.88
C SER A 476 43.12 -65.89 45.98
N ALA A 477 41.90 -66.37 46.26
CA ALA A 477 40.70 -65.93 45.53
C ALA A 477 40.27 -64.51 45.92
N GLU A 478 40.44 -64.11 47.17
CA GLU A 478 40.21 -62.73 47.62
C GLU A 478 41.28 -61.77 47.10
N ALA A 479 42.56 -62.15 47.11
CA ALA A 479 43.61 -61.34 46.50
C ALA A 479 43.40 -61.14 44.99
N LEU A 480 42.92 -62.15 44.26
CA LEU A 480 42.57 -62.03 42.84
C LEU A 480 41.32 -61.17 42.61
N ARG A 481 40.33 -61.19 43.52
CA ARG A 481 39.17 -60.29 43.45
C ARG A 481 39.55 -58.85 43.74
N ILE A 482 40.35 -58.61 44.78
CA ILE A 482 40.85 -57.27 45.14
C ILE A 482 41.66 -56.71 43.98
N LYS A 483 42.59 -57.47 43.40
CA LYS A 483 43.36 -57.06 42.23
C LYS A 483 42.48 -56.79 40.99
N SER A 484 41.43 -57.59 40.79
CA SER A 484 40.45 -57.32 39.72
C SER A 484 39.64 -56.04 39.97
N TYR A 485 39.31 -55.72 41.22
CA TYR A 485 38.63 -54.48 41.57
C TYR A 485 39.56 -53.27 41.45
N GLU A 486 40.82 -53.39 41.89
CA GLU A 486 41.85 -52.36 41.72
C GLU A 486 42.13 -52.08 40.24
N ASP A 487 42.25 -53.12 39.41
CA ASP A 487 42.42 -52.95 37.96
C ASP A 487 41.19 -52.28 37.32
N ARG A 488 39.97 -52.60 37.77
CA ARG A 488 38.74 -51.95 37.29
C ARG A 488 38.64 -50.50 37.78
N LEU A 489 39.04 -50.22 39.01
CA LEU A 489 39.07 -48.87 39.59
C LEU A 489 40.10 -48.00 38.89
N SER A 490 41.30 -48.52 38.64
CA SER A 490 42.36 -47.85 37.90
C SER A 490 41.92 -47.54 36.45
N LYS A 491 41.25 -48.50 35.80
CA LYS A 491 40.69 -48.29 34.46
C LYS A 491 39.58 -47.23 34.48
N ALA A 492 38.67 -47.29 35.45
CA ALA A 492 37.61 -46.30 35.62
C ALA A 492 38.16 -44.90 35.93
N GLN A 493 39.18 -44.79 36.78
CA GLN A 493 39.86 -43.52 37.06
C GLN A 493 40.52 -42.94 35.81
N SER A 494 41.20 -43.76 35.00
CA SER A 494 41.78 -43.27 33.73
C SER A 494 40.72 -42.82 32.71
N VAL A 495 39.53 -43.44 32.72
CA VAL A 495 38.41 -43.04 31.87
C VAL A 495 37.81 -41.73 32.38
N ILE A 496 37.68 -41.57 33.70
CA ILE A 496 37.20 -40.33 34.33
C ILE A 496 38.18 -39.18 34.08
N GLU A 497 39.49 -39.41 34.21
CA GLU A 497 40.51 -38.40 33.91
C GLU A 497 40.42 -37.96 32.45
N ARG A 498 40.36 -38.90 31.49
CA ARG A 498 40.15 -38.56 30.07
C ARG A 498 38.86 -37.80 29.82
N GLN A 499 37.75 -38.25 30.41
CA GLN A 499 36.45 -37.58 30.24
C GLN A 499 36.45 -36.19 30.89
N SER A 500 37.15 -36.01 32.01
CA SER A 500 37.27 -34.71 32.67
C SER A 500 38.13 -33.73 31.85
N GLU A 501 39.17 -34.23 31.17
CA GLU A 501 39.95 -33.45 30.20
C GLU A 501 39.08 -33.08 28.98
N GLU A 502 38.30 -34.02 28.45
CA GLU A 502 37.37 -33.78 27.33
C GLU A 502 36.29 -32.75 27.70
N ILE A 503 35.71 -32.85 28.89
CA ILE A 503 34.74 -31.88 29.42
C ILE A 503 35.37 -30.50 29.61
N ALA A 504 36.62 -30.42 30.07
CA ALA A 504 37.32 -29.14 30.21
C ALA A 504 37.53 -28.47 28.84
N VAL A 505 37.88 -29.25 27.81
CA VAL A 505 37.99 -28.77 26.43
C VAL A 505 36.63 -28.30 25.91
N LEU A 506 35.57 -29.10 26.06
CA LEU A 506 34.22 -28.74 25.62
C LEU A 506 33.66 -27.52 26.35
N ARG A 507 33.95 -27.33 27.64
CA ARG A 507 33.57 -26.12 28.38
C ARG A 507 34.31 -24.88 27.87
N ALA A 508 35.57 -25.02 27.49
CA ALA A 508 36.33 -23.93 26.88
C ALA A 508 35.80 -23.57 25.48
N GLU A 509 35.43 -24.58 24.68
CA GLU A 509 34.79 -24.39 23.37
C GLU A 509 33.40 -23.76 23.48
N TRP A 510 32.58 -24.20 24.43
CA TRP A 510 31.28 -23.60 24.73
C TRP A 510 31.41 -22.14 25.14
N SER A 511 32.35 -21.82 26.04
CA SER A 511 32.59 -20.44 26.47
C SER A 511 33.06 -19.55 25.32
N ARG A 512 33.83 -20.08 24.36
CA ARG A 512 34.16 -19.36 23.12
C ARG A 512 32.94 -19.14 22.23
N ALA A 513 32.14 -20.19 22.00
CA ALA A 513 30.94 -20.11 21.18
C ALA A 513 29.94 -19.08 21.75
N GLU A 514 29.76 -19.03 23.06
CA GLU A 514 28.97 -17.98 23.72
C GLU A 514 29.55 -16.58 23.50
N GLY A 515 30.88 -16.42 23.63
CA GLY A 515 31.56 -15.16 23.34
C GLY A 515 31.38 -14.70 21.88
N GLU A 516 31.40 -15.62 20.92
CA GLU A 516 31.14 -15.33 19.51
C GLU A 516 29.66 -15.01 19.25
N MET A 517 28.74 -15.72 19.89
CA MET A 517 27.31 -15.45 19.79
C MET A 517 26.96 -14.06 20.34
N VAL A 518 27.60 -13.64 21.44
CA VAL A 518 27.45 -12.28 21.99
C VAL A 518 27.99 -11.23 21.01
N LYS A 519 29.15 -11.47 20.38
CA LYS A 519 29.67 -10.58 19.33
C LYS A 519 28.74 -10.52 18.11
N ALA A 520 28.20 -11.65 17.66
CA ALA A 520 27.23 -11.70 16.57
C ALA A 520 25.95 -10.93 16.90
N ARG A 521 25.42 -11.06 18.14
CA ARG A 521 24.28 -10.28 18.62
C ARG A 521 24.59 -8.78 18.68
N GLN A 522 25.79 -8.38 19.11
CA GLN A 522 26.22 -6.98 19.11
C GLN A 522 26.37 -6.41 17.70
N ILE A 523 26.90 -7.20 16.74
CA ILE A 523 26.99 -6.80 15.34
C ILE A 523 25.59 -6.68 14.73
N HIS A 524 24.71 -7.64 14.98
CA HIS A 524 23.32 -7.60 14.53
C HIS A 524 22.59 -6.37 15.10
N ALA A 525 22.76 -6.05 16.39
CA ALA A 525 22.21 -4.84 16.99
C ALA A 525 22.79 -3.55 16.37
N LYS A 526 24.11 -3.52 16.08
CA LYS A 526 24.77 -2.39 15.39
C LYS A 526 24.32 -2.22 13.95
N LEU A 527 23.89 -3.29 13.27
CA LEU A 527 23.36 -3.25 11.90
C LEU A 527 21.86 -2.95 11.83
N LYS A 528 21.11 -3.34 12.86
CA LYS A 528 19.67 -3.10 12.96
C LYS A 528 19.31 -1.61 13.05
N VAL A 529 20.06 -0.83 13.82
CA VAL A 529 19.81 0.62 13.98
C VAL A 529 20.01 1.41 12.67
N PRO A 530 21.08 1.18 11.87
CA PRO A 530 21.21 1.75 10.53
C PRO A 530 20.15 1.28 9.53
N ALA A 531 19.69 0.02 9.62
CA ALA A 531 18.64 -0.51 8.76
C ALA A 531 17.30 0.19 9.05
N GLU A 532 16.90 0.30 10.31
CA GLU A 532 15.69 1.01 10.72
C GLU A 532 15.74 2.51 10.37
N ARG A 533 16.93 3.14 10.49
CA ARG A 533 17.13 4.52 10.00
C ARG A 533 16.97 4.63 8.49
N ARG A 534 17.56 3.73 7.71
CA ARG A 534 17.40 3.71 6.24
C ARG A 534 15.94 3.47 5.83
N ASP A 535 15.23 2.60 6.53
CA ASP A 535 13.82 2.34 6.26
C ASP A 535 12.95 3.57 6.57
N ALA A 536 13.25 4.29 7.65
CA ALA A 536 12.61 5.57 7.97
C ALA A 536 12.93 6.66 6.94
N GLU A 537 14.19 6.75 6.48
CA GLU A 537 14.60 7.67 5.41
C GLU A 537 13.92 7.33 4.07
N LEU A 538 13.83 6.04 3.72
CA LEU A 538 13.12 5.57 2.53
C LEU A 538 11.62 5.86 2.61
N ALA A 539 11.00 5.71 3.79
CA ALA A 539 9.60 6.08 4.00
C ALA A 539 9.38 7.59 3.80
N LEU A 540 10.29 8.43 4.30
CA LEU A 540 10.31 9.87 4.07
C LEU A 540 10.46 10.21 2.58
N VAL A 541 11.40 9.57 1.87
CA VAL A 541 11.59 9.77 0.43
C VAL A 541 10.35 9.34 -0.37
N ARG A 542 9.70 8.22 -0.01
CA ARG A 542 8.43 7.79 -0.63
C ARG A 542 7.31 8.79 -0.38
N HIS A 543 7.22 9.32 0.84
CA HIS A 543 6.25 10.37 1.16
C HIS A 543 6.50 11.64 0.32
N PHE A 544 7.76 12.12 0.26
CA PHE A 544 8.12 13.28 -0.56
C PHE A 544 7.83 13.08 -2.05
N ASN A 545 8.15 11.90 -2.61
CA ASN A 545 7.81 11.57 -3.99
C ASN A 545 6.30 11.52 -4.22
N SER A 546 5.53 10.97 -3.29
CA SER A 546 4.06 10.95 -3.39
C SER A 546 3.48 12.37 -3.36
N THR A 547 3.97 13.25 -2.47
CA THR A 547 3.54 14.66 -2.45
C THR A 547 3.97 15.43 -3.70
N ALA A 548 5.18 15.20 -4.21
CA ALA A 548 5.66 15.84 -5.44
C ALA A 548 4.86 15.36 -6.66
N GLN A 549 4.48 14.08 -6.71
CA GLN A 549 3.62 13.53 -7.75
C GLN A 549 2.22 14.16 -7.69
N ALA A 550 1.63 14.26 -6.49
CA ALA A 550 0.33 14.91 -6.31
C ALA A 550 0.36 16.40 -6.70
N GLU A 551 1.46 17.11 -6.40
CA GLU A 551 1.65 18.50 -6.81
C GLU A 551 1.81 18.63 -8.34
N ALA A 552 2.55 17.73 -8.98
CA ALA A 552 2.68 17.69 -10.44
C ALA A 552 1.34 17.40 -11.13
N ASP A 553 0.54 16.49 -10.60
CA ASP A 553 -0.79 16.18 -11.13
C ASP A 553 -1.77 17.33 -10.91
N ALA A 554 -1.71 18.02 -9.77
CA ALA A 554 -2.48 19.24 -9.53
C ALA A 554 -2.09 20.38 -10.49
N GLN A 555 -0.79 20.54 -10.78
CA GLN A 555 -0.31 21.51 -11.76
C GLN A 555 -0.78 21.17 -13.19
N ARG A 556 -0.75 19.89 -13.59
CA ARG A 556 -1.31 19.44 -14.88
C ARG A 556 -2.80 19.75 -14.99
N ALA A 557 -3.58 19.41 -13.96
CA ALA A 557 -5.00 19.72 -13.93
C ALA A 557 -5.27 21.23 -14.01
N ALA A 558 -4.45 22.06 -13.36
CA ALA A 558 -4.55 23.52 -13.43
C ALA A 558 -4.26 24.06 -14.85
N VAL A 559 -3.24 23.51 -15.53
CA VAL A 559 -2.90 23.87 -16.92
C VAL A 559 -4.02 23.45 -17.87
N GLU A 560 -4.59 22.25 -17.70
CA GLU A 560 -5.74 21.79 -18.48
C GLU A 560 -6.96 22.69 -18.27
N CYS A 561 -7.24 23.09 -17.01
CA CYS A 561 -8.30 24.04 -16.70
C CYS A 561 -8.07 25.41 -17.38
N GLN A 562 -6.83 25.92 -17.37
CA GLN A 562 -6.48 27.15 -18.08
C GLN A 562 -6.65 27.02 -19.60
N ALA A 563 -6.28 25.89 -20.18
CA ALA A 563 -6.46 25.64 -21.61
C ALA A 563 -7.95 25.65 -21.99
N VAL A 564 -8.81 25.00 -21.20
CA VAL A 564 -10.26 25.02 -21.39
C VAL A 564 -10.83 26.43 -21.25
N GLN A 565 -10.39 27.19 -20.24
CA GLN A 565 -10.82 28.59 -20.08
C GLN A 565 -10.42 29.47 -21.26
N LEU A 566 -9.22 29.30 -21.81
CA LEU A 566 -8.76 29.99 -23.02
C LEU A 566 -9.60 29.63 -24.24
N ASP A 567 -9.97 28.36 -24.39
CA ASP A 567 -10.81 27.93 -25.51
C ASP A 567 -12.25 28.43 -25.39
N ILE A 568 -12.81 28.50 -24.17
CA ILE A 568 -14.09 29.17 -23.91
C ILE A 568 -13.99 30.66 -24.28
N ALA A 569 -12.95 31.36 -23.84
CA ALA A 569 -12.75 32.77 -24.14
C ALA A 569 -12.60 33.01 -25.66
N ARG A 570 -11.88 32.14 -26.38
CA ARG A 570 -11.78 32.17 -27.84
C ARG A 570 -13.11 31.91 -28.52
N ALA A 571 -13.91 30.96 -28.02
CA ALA A 571 -15.25 30.69 -28.54
C ALA A 571 -16.20 31.88 -28.35
N GLU A 572 -16.15 32.55 -27.19
CA GLU A 572 -16.89 33.78 -26.94
C GLU A 572 -16.42 34.92 -27.84
N GLN A 573 -15.12 35.05 -28.07
CA GLN A 573 -14.56 36.03 -29.01
C GLN A 573 -15.03 35.76 -30.45
N ARG A 574 -15.11 34.50 -30.88
CA ARG A 574 -15.68 34.13 -32.19
C ARG A 574 -17.17 34.49 -32.27
N LYS A 575 -17.95 34.25 -31.21
CA LYS A 575 -19.37 34.64 -31.14
C LYS A 575 -19.55 36.16 -31.22
N THR A 576 -18.74 36.94 -30.51
CA THR A 576 -18.79 38.41 -30.55
C THR A 576 -18.37 38.95 -31.91
N ASN A 577 -17.33 38.39 -32.54
CA ASN A 577 -16.92 38.76 -33.89
C ASN A 577 -18.00 38.41 -34.94
N ALA A 578 -18.63 37.24 -34.82
CA ALA A 578 -19.77 36.87 -35.67
C ALA A 578 -20.98 37.81 -35.47
N ALA A 579 -21.26 38.22 -34.24
CA ALA A 579 -22.30 39.19 -33.95
C ALA A 579 -21.96 40.57 -34.54
N LYS A 580 -20.71 41.03 -34.44
CA LYS A 580 -20.24 42.27 -35.08
C LYS A 580 -20.34 42.20 -36.61
N ALA A 581 -19.99 41.07 -37.22
CA ALA A 581 -20.14 40.86 -38.65
C ALA A 581 -21.61 40.93 -39.09
N LYS A 582 -22.53 40.26 -38.36
CA LYS A 582 -23.98 40.37 -38.61
C LYS A 582 -24.52 41.79 -38.42
N LEU A 583 -23.96 42.56 -37.47
CA LEU A 583 -24.32 43.96 -37.26
C LEU A 583 -23.82 44.86 -38.38
N ALA A 584 -22.59 44.65 -38.86
CA ALA A 584 -22.04 45.34 -40.02
C ALA A 584 -22.86 45.04 -41.28
N ASP A 585 -23.26 43.79 -41.48
CA ASP A 585 -24.08 43.34 -42.61
C ASP A 585 -25.51 43.90 -42.56
N LYS A 586 -26.11 43.98 -41.36
CA LYS A 586 -27.37 44.72 -41.17
C LYS A 586 -27.21 46.21 -41.46
N ASN A 587 -26.06 46.81 -41.13
CA ASN A 587 -25.81 48.22 -41.34
C ASN A 587 -25.53 48.55 -42.82
N THR A 588 -24.88 47.65 -43.56
CA THR A 588 -24.75 47.74 -45.03
C THR A 588 -26.10 47.56 -45.70
N HIS A 589 -26.93 46.60 -45.27
CA HIS A 589 -28.31 46.48 -45.73
C HIS A 589 -29.16 47.71 -45.43
N LEU A 590 -29.02 48.31 -44.24
CA LEU A 590 -29.72 49.56 -43.90
C LEU A 590 -29.23 50.74 -44.74
N SER A 591 -27.92 50.79 -45.03
CA SER A 591 -27.31 51.81 -45.89
C SER A 591 -27.77 51.66 -47.34
N LEU A 592 -27.84 50.43 -47.86
CA LEU A 592 -28.40 50.11 -49.17
C LEU A 592 -29.91 50.40 -49.24
N ALA A 593 -30.66 50.13 -48.17
CA ALA A 593 -32.08 50.48 -48.08
C ALA A 593 -32.30 52.00 -48.03
N LEU A 594 -31.41 52.75 -47.38
CA LEU A 594 -31.43 54.22 -47.37
C LEU A 594 -31.06 54.81 -48.74
N VAL A 595 -30.12 54.21 -49.46
CA VAL A 595 -29.77 54.59 -50.85
C VAL A 595 -30.89 54.23 -51.84
N ASN A 596 -31.56 53.09 -51.66
CA ASN A 596 -32.76 52.76 -52.45
C ASN A 596 -33.92 53.70 -52.11
N ASN A 597 -34.11 54.07 -50.84
CA ASN A 597 -35.11 55.07 -50.46
C ASN A 597 -34.77 56.44 -51.08
N SER A 598 -33.51 56.87 -51.10
CA SER A 598 -33.13 58.13 -51.74
C SER A 598 -33.37 58.12 -53.25
N PHE A 599 -33.23 56.97 -53.92
CA PHE A 599 -33.56 56.82 -55.34
C PHE A 599 -35.07 56.96 -55.63
N TRP A 600 -35.94 56.43 -54.76
CA TRP A 600 -37.39 56.63 -54.86
C TRP A 600 -37.83 58.04 -54.47
N TYR A 601 -37.11 58.70 -53.55
CA TYR A 601 -37.33 60.11 -53.22
C TYR A 601 -36.86 61.06 -54.34
N GLU A 602 -35.78 60.75 -55.06
CA GLU A 602 -35.34 61.52 -56.24
C GLU A 602 -36.33 61.39 -57.41
N ALA A 603 -36.94 60.22 -57.60
CA ALA A 603 -38.01 60.02 -58.60
C ALA A 603 -39.34 60.70 -58.22
N ALA A 604 -39.61 60.90 -56.92
CA ALA A 604 -40.78 61.65 -56.45
C ALA A 604 -40.53 63.18 -56.39
N ASN A 605 -39.28 63.62 -56.27
CA ASN A 605 -38.91 65.04 -56.19
C ASN A 605 -38.90 65.77 -57.53
N ALA A 606 -38.77 65.07 -58.66
CA ALA A 606 -38.85 65.68 -59.99
C ALA A 606 -40.23 66.31 -60.30
N ASN A 607 -41.25 66.07 -59.47
CA ASN A 607 -42.61 66.63 -59.61
C ASN A 607 -42.95 67.67 -58.54
N LEU A 608 -42.04 67.94 -57.61
CA LEU A 608 -42.17 68.93 -56.51
C LEU A 608 -41.13 70.06 -56.60
N GLU A 609 -40.31 70.07 -57.66
CA GLU A 609 -39.23 71.02 -57.93
C GLU A 609 -39.70 72.32 -58.62
N THR A 610 -41.02 72.57 -58.69
CA THR A 610 -41.58 73.83 -59.21
C THR A 610 -42.30 74.69 -58.17
N GLN A 611 -42.32 74.34 -56.88
CA GLN A 611 -43.06 75.12 -55.87
C GLN A 611 -42.40 75.33 -54.50
N VAL A 612 -41.12 75.01 -54.27
CA VAL A 612 -40.51 75.21 -52.92
C VAL A 612 -39.10 75.81 -52.98
N ASP A 613 -38.84 76.72 -53.91
CA ASP A 613 -37.59 77.49 -53.97
C ASP A 613 -37.49 78.65 -52.97
N GLU A 614 -38.41 78.78 -51.99
CA GLU A 614 -38.41 79.94 -51.08
C GLU A 614 -38.31 79.67 -49.58
N LEU A 615 -38.20 78.42 -49.08
CA LEU A 615 -38.12 78.23 -47.62
C LEU A 615 -37.09 77.19 -47.13
N LYS A 616 -35.94 77.75 -46.73
CA LYS A 616 -35.06 77.35 -45.61
C LYS A 616 -33.89 76.41 -45.90
N VAL A 617 -32.82 77.06 -46.38
CA VAL A 617 -31.44 76.82 -45.90
C VAL A 617 -31.35 77.26 -44.42
N SER A 618 -31.71 76.40 -43.45
CA SER A 618 -31.29 76.59 -42.03
C SER A 618 -31.52 75.40 -41.07
N LEU A 619 -31.79 74.16 -41.54
CA LEU A 619 -32.22 73.08 -40.63
C LEU A 619 -31.51 71.73 -40.82
N VAL A 620 -30.30 71.73 -41.39
CA VAL A 620 -29.50 70.51 -41.58
C VAL A 620 -28.55 70.23 -40.41
N ASP A 621 -28.10 71.25 -39.68
CA ASP A 621 -27.12 71.06 -38.59
C ASP A 621 -27.75 70.80 -37.20
N SER A 622 -29.04 71.11 -36.99
CA SER A 622 -29.74 70.82 -35.73
C SER A 622 -30.31 69.40 -35.65
N ARG A 623 -30.73 68.81 -36.78
CA ARG A 623 -31.33 67.45 -36.81
C ARG A 623 -30.28 66.34 -36.68
N LYS A 624 -29.11 66.48 -37.30
CA LYS A 624 -28.01 65.53 -37.15
C LYS A 624 -27.45 65.52 -35.73
N ALA A 625 -27.32 66.69 -35.08
CA ALA A 625 -26.91 66.78 -33.68
C ALA A 625 -27.95 66.18 -32.70
N LYS A 626 -29.26 66.41 -32.92
CA LYS A 626 -30.33 65.81 -32.10
C LYS A 626 -30.46 64.30 -32.31
N GLN A 627 -30.25 63.78 -33.52
CA GLN A 627 -30.24 62.34 -33.77
C GLN A 627 -29.00 61.64 -33.19
N LEU A 628 -27.83 62.29 -33.20
CA LEU A 628 -26.63 61.78 -32.54
C LEU A 628 -26.76 61.81 -31.01
N ALA A 629 -27.33 62.89 -30.44
CA ALA A 629 -27.61 62.98 -29.01
C ALA A 629 -28.64 61.93 -28.57
N ALA A 630 -29.72 61.72 -29.33
CA ALA A 630 -30.71 60.69 -29.04
C ALA A 630 -30.14 59.27 -29.16
N LYS A 631 -29.27 58.99 -30.14
CA LYS A 631 -28.57 57.70 -30.26
C LYS A 631 -27.59 57.47 -29.11
N LEU A 632 -26.85 58.49 -28.70
CA LEU A 632 -25.94 58.40 -27.54
C LEU A 632 -26.73 58.20 -26.25
N GLN A 633 -27.87 58.86 -26.10
CA GLN A 633 -28.74 58.72 -24.93
C GLN A 633 -29.33 57.30 -24.83
N LEU A 634 -29.83 56.75 -25.95
CA LEU A 634 -30.37 55.39 -26.02
C LEU A 634 -29.28 54.32 -25.81
N ASP A 635 -28.05 54.57 -26.29
CA ASP A 635 -26.91 53.68 -26.06
C ASP A 635 -26.41 53.75 -24.61
N THR A 636 -26.44 54.93 -23.97
CA THR A 636 -26.13 55.08 -22.54
C THR A 636 -27.20 54.45 -21.65
N GLU A 637 -28.49 54.58 -21.98
CA GLU A 637 -29.60 53.95 -21.24
C GLU A 637 -29.60 52.43 -21.40
N SER A 638 -29.30 51.93 -22.61
CA SER A 638 -29.09 50.50 -22.89
C SER A 638 -27.91 49.93 -22.08
N LYS A 639 -26.77 50.63 -22.07
CA LYS A 639 -25.59 50.22 -21.30
C LYS A 639 -25.83 50.30 -19.79
N LEU A 640 -26.59 51.30 -19.33
CA LEU A 640 -26.99 51.44 -17.93
C LEU A 640 -27.95 50.31 -17.51
N ALA A 641 -28.94 49.98 -18.35
CA ALA A 641 -29.86 48.88 -18.11
C ALA A 641 -29.14 47.52 -18.10
N LEU A 642 -28.17 47.33 -19.00
CA LEU A 642 -27.32 46.13 -19.02
C LEU A 642 -26.42 46.04 -17.78
N ALA A 643 -25.89 47.17 -17.32
CA ALA A 643 -25.09 47.24 -16.09
C ALA A 643 -25.94 46.95 -14.85
N GLN A 644 -27.15 47.53 -14.75
CA GLN A 644 -28.10 47.25 -13.67
C GLN A 644 -28.56 45.79 -13.66
N HIS A 645 -28.80 45.20 -14.84
CA HIS A 645 -29.12 43.78 -14.97
C HIS A 645 -27.95 42.89 -14.53
N ARG A 646 -26.71 43.25 -14.89
CA ARG A 646 -25.50 42.57 -14.41
C ARG A 646 -25.33 42.68 -12.89
N CYS A 647 -25.56 43.84 -12.31
CA CYS A 647 -25.53 44.01 -10.85
C CYS A 647 -26.56 43.12 -10.16
N ARG A 648 -27.83 43.10 -10.63
CA ARG A 648 -28.87 42.21 -10.07
C ARG A 648 -28.54 40.73 -10.19
N LEU A 649 -27.90 40.32 -11.30
CA LEU A 649 -27.43 38.94 -11.49
C LEU A 649 -26.28 38.58 -10.55
N LEU A 650 -25.38 39.52 -10.29
CA LEU A 650 -24.30 39.35 -9.32
C LEU A 650 -24.86 39.30 -7.89
N ASP A 651 -25.82 40.17 -7.55
CA ASP A 651 -26.50 40.16 -6.25
C ASP A 651 -27.24 38.84 -6.03
N ALA A 652 -27.99 38.35 -7.02
CA ALA A 652 -28.66 37.04 -6.94
C ALA A 652 -27.67 35.87 -6.78
N ARG A 653 -26.50 35.93 -7.44
CA ARG A 653 -25.44 34.92 -7.28
C ARG A 653 -24.76 35.02 -5.91
N LEU A 654 -24.61 36.21 -5.36
CA LEU A 654 -24.08 36.42 -4.01
C LEU A 654 -25.07 35.95 -2.95
N GLU A 655 -26.37 36.16 -3.16
CA GLU A 655 -27.45 35.64 -2.30
C GLU A 655 -27.45 34.10 -2.30
N ASP A 656 -27.38 33.47 -3.47
CA ASP A 656 -27.28 32.01 -3.62
C ASP A 656 -25.96 31.45 -3.03
N GLY A 657 -24.86 32.21 -3.14
CA GLY A 657 -23.60 31.89 -2.48
C GLY A 657 -23.70 31.96 -0.94
N ARG A 658 -24.44 32.94 -0.40
CA ARG A 658 -24.66 33.11 1.04
C ARG A 658 -25.56 32.01 1.61
N THR A 659 -26.62 31.61 0.92
CA THR A 659 -27.49 30.51 1.34
C THR A 659 -26.74 29.18 1.35
N LYS A 660 -25.97 28.88 0.31
CA LYS A 660 -25.13 27.67 0.25
C LYS A 660 -24.05 27.65 1.34
N LEU A 661 -23.45 28.80 1.64
CA LEU A 661 -22.50 28.92 2.75
C LEU A 661 -23.19 28.69 4.11
N GLN A 662 -24.42 29.17 4.28
CA GLN A 662 -25.20 28.95 5.49
C GLN A 662 -25.60 27.48 5.65
N ASP A 663 -26.04 26.82 4.59
CA ASP A 663 -26.33 25.37 4.59
C ASP A 663 -25.09 24.54 4.93
N ALA A 664 -23.91 24.93 4.42
CA ALA A 664 -22.65 24.30 4.76
C ALA A 664 -22.28 24.49 6.24
N LYS A 665 -22.49 25.69 6.80
CA LYS A 665 -22.28 25.95 8.24
C LYS A 665 -23.21 25.12 9.11
N ASP A 666 -24.50 25.05 8.76
CA ASP A 666 -25.48 24.26 9.48
C ASP A 666 -25.16 22.76 9.39
N HIS A 667 -24.63 22.29 8.26
CA HIS A 667 -24.17 20.92 8.09
C HIS A 667 -22.94 20.60 8.98
N ILE A 668 -21.95 21.49 9.01
CA ILE A 668 -20.77 21.37 9.88
C ILE A 668 -21.20 21.32 11.35
N GLN A 669 -22.11 22.20 11.78
CA GLN A 669 -22.59 22.24 13.15
C GLN A 669 -23.33 20.94 13.54
N ARG A 670 -24.09 20.33 12.62
CA ARG A 670 -24.68 19.00 12.83
C ARG A 670 -23.60 17.92 12.96
N LEU A 671 -22.54 17.95 12.15
CA LEU A 671 -21.43 17.00 12.25
C LEU A 671 -20.66 17.14 13.57
N GLU A 672 -20.42 18.36 14.04
CA GLU A 672 -19.81 18.62 15.35
C GLU A 672 -20.69 18.10 16.50
N SER A 673 -22.01 18.28 16.41
CA SER A 673 -22.95 17.69 17.39
C SER A 673 -22.92 16.16 17.41
N LYS A 674 -22.74 15.52 16.24
CA LYS A 674 -22.59 14.06 16.13
C LYS A 674 -21.24 13.60 16.69
N ASN A 675 -20.16 14.31 16.38
CA ASN A 675 -18.83 13.99 16.90
C ASN A 675 -18.75 14.12 18.42
N THR A 676 -19.38 15.14 19.01
CA THR A 676 -19.46 15.27 20.47
C THR A 676 -20.28 14.15 21.11
N LYS A 677 -21.34 13.67 20.45
CA LYS A 677 -22.10 12.48 20.90
C LYS A 677 -21.25 11.21 20.85
N ILE A 678 -20.54 10.97 19.75
CA ILE A 678 -19.62 9.84 19.59
C ILE A 678 -18.49 9.90 20.63
N ALA A 679 -17.94 11.09 20.90
CA ALA A 679 -16.91 11.25 21.93
C ALA A 679 -17.41 10.89 23.33
N ARG A 680 -18.66 11.24 23.68
CA ARG A 680 -19.29 10.84 24.95
C ARG A 680 -19.52 9.32 25.01
N GLU A 681 -19.98 8.71 23.93
CA GLU A 681 -20.18 7.25 23.86
C GLU A 681 -18.86 6.48 23.96
N ASN A 682 -17.80 6.95 23.28
CA ASN A 682 -16.45 6.40 23.42
C ASN A 682 -15.89 6.57 24.84
N GLY A 683 -16.21 7.69 25.52
CA GLY A 683 -15.87 7.87 26.93
C GLY A 683 -16.53 6.85 27.84
N LYS A 684 -17.83 6.57 27.62
CA LYS A 684 -18.57 5.52 28.35
C LYS A 684 -18.01 4.12 28.08
N LEU A 685 -17.68 3.82 26.82
CA LEU A 685 -17.05 2.54 26.44
C LEU A 685 -15.69 2.35 27.11
N LYS A 686 -14.85 3.40 27.15
CA LYS A 686 -13.56 3.33 27.87
C LYS A 686 -13.74 3.05 29.37
N GLN A 687 -14.73 3.66 30.00
CA GLN A 687 -15.05 3.39 31.41
C GLN A 687 -15.57 1.95 31.61
N ALA A 688 -16.36 1.43 30.67
CA ALA A 688 -16.83 0.04 30.73
C ALA A 688 -15.69 -0.97 30.57
N VAL A 689 -14.76 -0.72 29.63
CA VAL A 689 -13.56 -1.55 29.45
C VAL A 689 -12.67 -1.53 30.69
N GLN A 690 -12.44 -0.36 31.29
CA GLN A 690 -11.67 -0.27 32.54
C GLN A 690 -12.32 -1.04 33.70
N LYS A 691 -13.66 -1.03 33.80
CA LYS A 691 -14.38 -1.82 34.80
C LYS A 691 -14.26 -3.33 34.55
N LEU A 692 -14.29 -3.77 33.30
CA LEU A 692 -14.08 -5.17 32.92
C LEU A 692 -12.65 -5.63 33.20
N GLU A 693 -11.64 -4.82 32.86
CA GLU A 693 -10.23 -5.11 33.19
C GLU A 693 -10.02 -5.20 34.71
N GLN A 694 -10.65 -4.31 35.48
CA GLN A 694 -10.58 -4.35 36.93
C GLN A 694 -11.30 -5.58 37.52
N ALA A 695 -12.44 -5.98 36.95
CA ALA A 695 -13.14 -7.21 37.34
C ALA A 695 -12.33 -8.47 37.00
N GLN A 696 -11.67 -8.49 35.85
CA GLN A 696 -10.79 -9.59 35.43
C GLN A 696 -9.59 -9.74 36.36
N LEU A 697 -8.95 -8.63 36.75
CA LEU A 697 -7.85 -8.64 37.73
C LEU A 697 -8.29 -9.13 39.12
N LEU A 698 -9.54 -8.86 39.52
CA LEU A 698 -10.11 -9.39 40.76
C LEU A 698 -10.42 -10.89 40.65
N ALA A 699 -10.91 -11.35 39.50
CA ALA A 699 -11.15 -12.77 39.23
C ALA A 699 -9.84 -13.58 39.16
N GLU A 700 -8.81 -13.05 38.50
CA GLU A 700 -7.47 -13.67 38.46
C GLU A 700 -6.85 -13.75 39.86
N ARG A 701 -7.05 -12.73 40.72
CA ARG A 701 -6.66 -12.80 42.14
C ARG A 701 -7.45 -13.83 42.94
N ALA A 702 -8.73 -14.00 42.65
CA ALA A 702 -9.55 -15.00 43.33
C ALA A 702 -9.13 -16.42 42.94
N LEU A 703 -8.78 -16.66 41.68
CA LEU A 703 -8.27 -17.95 41.20
C LEU A 703 -6.90 -18.29 41.81
N VAL A 704 -5.98 -17.33 41.87
CA VAL A 704 -4.68 -17.54 42.53
C VAL A 704 -4.83 -17.82 44.02
N ASN A 705 -5.81 -17.21 44.70
CA ASN A 705 -6.10 -17.52 46.10
C ASN A 705 -6.86 -18.85 46.29
N ALA A 706 -7.48 -19.40 45.25
CA ALA A 706 -8.14 -20.70 45.29
C ALA A 706 -7.16 -21.86 45.05
N GLU A 707 -6.06 -21.63 44.31
CA GLU A 707 -4.99 -22.60 44.11
C GLU A 707 -4.06 -22.78 45.34
N ASP A 708 -4.14 -21.88 46.34
CA ASP A 708 -3.42 -21.96 47.62
C ASP A 708 -4.23 -22.67 48.74
N VAL A 709 -5.41 -23.23 48.44
CA VAL A 709 -6.16 -24.08 49.38
C VAL A 709 -5.74 -25.54 49.18
N GLU A 710 -4.99 -26.01 50.17
CA GLU A 710 -4.39 -27.33 50.27
C GLU A 710 -5.33 -28.49 49.91
N LEU A 711 -4.74 -29.45 49.22
CA LEU A 711 -5.14 -30.85 49.11
C LEU A 711 -5.55 -31.39 50.49
N VAL A 712 -6.86 -31.52 50.71
CA VAL A 712 -7.41 -32.46 51.68
C VAL A 712 -7.97 -33.61 50.87
N ASP A 713 -7.21 -34.70 50.86
CA ASP A 713 -7.67 -36.01 50.44
C ASP A 713 -8.78 -36.44 51.40
N ASP A 714 -10.01 -36.54 50.94
CA ASP A 714 -11.03 -37.38 51.56
C ASP A 714 -11.77 -38.11 50.44
N ASP A 715 -11.43 -39.39 50.33
CA ASP A 715 -12.29 -40.43 49.78
C ASP A 715 -13.66 -40.33 50.47
N ASP A 716 -14.74 -40.19 49.71
CA ASP A 716 -16.02 -40.81 50.05
C ASP A 716 -16.96 -40.75 48.84
N ASP A 717 -17.23 -41.98 48.38
CA ASP A 717 -18.38 -42.53 47.70
C ASP A 717 -19.71 -41.75 47.66
N ASP A 718 -20.51 -42.21 46.68
CA ASP A 718 -21.98 -42.21 46.60
C ASP A 718 -22.68 -41.04 45.89
N ASP A 719 -23.11 -41.41 44.68
CA ASP A 719 -24.51 -41.46 44.27
C ASP A 719 -25.34 -40.18 44.10
N ASP A 720 -25.93 -40.18 42.91
CA ASP A 720 -27.31 -39.84 42.61
C ASP A 720 -27.75 -38.38 42.41
N ASP A 721 -28.42 -38.26 41.27
CA ASP A 721 -29.64 -37.52 40.99
C ASP A 721 -29.57 -35.99 40.76
N ASP A 722 -29.82 -35.71 39.48
CA ASP A 722 -30.94 -34.90 38.98
C ASP A 722 -30.99 -33.37 39.19
N ASP A 723 -31.41 -32.79 38.06
CA ASP A 723 -32.30 -31.64 37.89
C ASP A 723 -31.79 -30.20 38.05
N ASP A 724 -31.89 -29.52 36.91
CA ASP A 724 -32.58 -28.25 36.70
C ASP A 724 -32.32 -27.08 37.66
N ALA A 725 -31.69 -26.03 37.13
CA ALA A 725 -32.14 -24.63 37.24
C ALA A 725 -31.15 -23.74 36.45
N ALA A 726 -31.57 -23.19 35.31
CA ALA A 726 -32.29 -21.93 35.16
C ALA A 726 -31.36 -20.69 35.19
N ASP A 727 -31.45 -19.90 34.11
CA ASP A 727 -31.59 -18.42 34.04
C ASP A 727 -31.01 -17.63 35.22
N GLU A 728 -30.12 -16.64 35.11
CA GLU A 728 -30.00 -15.44 34.25
C GLU A 728 -29.02 -14.51 35.04
N PRO A 729 -28.58 -13.32 34.57
CA PRO A 729 -28.58 -12.75 33.22
C PRO A 729 -27.16 -12.49 32.65
#